data_AF-S7PU48-F1
#
_entry.id   AF-S7PU48-F1
#
_cell.length_a   1.000
_cell.length_b   1.000
_cell.length_c   1.000
_cell.angle_alpha   90.00
_cell.angle_beta   90.00
_cell.angle_gamma   90.00
#
_symmetry.space_group_name_H-M   'P 1'
#
loop_
_entity.id
_entity.type
_entity.pdbx_description
1 polymer ?
#
loop_
_entity_poly.entity_id
_entity_poly.type
_entity_poly.pdbx_seq_one_letter_code
_entity_poly.pdbx_strand_id
1 'polypeptide(L)'
;MVSTRVPLLHAPCLIWLSTFLLSLGTPAIAVGHLTDEQLSKIEANLADGAHDPWELGTRAQAVTELHAPSFSVFSNTKLPVPSSEFKNGLPAGLDQVLEIAHDVVANRSVSNGGITGPQPLVANGAAGDPASIGVAVLVANWTLGPNGGDGKYGGQDYAGAAKDQLDFLLGDQVPKTDDGAISHRTEQVQLWSDFVYMVPPFLAYYGVTTGNQTLLKMAYDQCRLYRKYLLDPEAGGMWKHILLGDWDDQFHWTTGNGWAAAGMLRVLATIQHSEYADALKSEQADLANWVSEIHDGIYPHLQLNGIFKNYPDANATGNFDDAAGATILAASVYRLASVWGVETHIADAERSRAALLGPNLNVTNTDSKFEHFTSDFWLTPVVLPYDFHQLGKHSPEAQAFVLEMEAGRNDWLAGKNKRSARAERMHKNQTLSRARALLHVAKARTGPGSGHELGDGAPGLPAVCAYLASLELNNGDVNEKIAHNSSCLAPKIFTNVVNVVRIVLAESDLEARLKEVKYEDLMASHKVLRGDLVLPWLREAEALLLQSGQVRVKNHPDDVLVKCAVFYWTSQLLGLVRIKRPHLTRPHAIDPDEFDDLLLTIDDVCLSIRDRITAEVARLREEAKKNTAKTTTAASSSAKKQTKPKPPKPSGSSAKKQVAKEPSPATASTSKSPSKSALKRTLPTPSVAEPDASPSKRRVSFMHTADLADTLPQTPSKRRRVAATPTSGSMTSQDEASALSAPSPTKLPGLNLTGIQEDVSEQTTLQQPTPVPPAVGSATPRRSSRLSQPEPETPASEVVEDGPRSSDEEQDDREKGLSRSRQFRCPFLDRRQWYRRDPKIEREWKMAEAFKQRMVDARGHPFARLRPAQFP
;
A
#
# COMPACT_ATOMS: atom_id res chain seq x y z
N MET A 1 33.67 8.94 54.74
CA MET A 1 34.42 10.00 54.02
C MET A 1 35.22 9.32 52.92
N VAL A 2 35.33 9.89 51.71
CA VAL A 2 35.89 9.25 50.48
C VAL A 2 34.99 8.10 49.96
N SER A 3 34.46 8.00 48.73
CA SER A 3 34.55 8.70 47.43
C SER A 3 35.42 8.04 46.34
N THR A 4 34.92 8.03 45.09
CA THR A 4 35.60 7.65 43.81
C THR A 4 35.99 6.16 43.62
N ARG A 5 36.10 5.58 42.41
CA ARG A 5 36.02 6.12 41.01
C ARG A 5 35.64 5.03 39.98
N VAL A 6 35.23 5.47 38.78
CA VAL A 6 35.06 4.65 37.55
C VAL A 6 36.40 4.50 36.80
N PRO A 7 36.59 3.42 36.01
CA PRO A 7 37.15 3.61 34.66
C PRO A 7 36.49 2.76 33.56
N LEU A 8 36.40 3.30 32.33
CA LEU A 8 36.34 2.51 31.08
C LEU A 8 37.77 2.29 30.55
N LEU A 9 38.00 1.22 29.75
CA LEU A 9 38.46 1.32 28.35
C LEU A 9 38.98 -0.01 27.74
N HIS A 10 38.98 -0.03 26.40
CA HIS A 10 39.68 -0.93 25.46
C HIS A 10 39.12 -2.33 25.18
N ALA A 11 39.09 -2.65 23.88
CA ALA A 11 38.90 -3.97 23.29
C ALA A 11 40.13 -4.35 22.44
N PRO A 12 40.41 -5.64 22.28
CA PRO A 12 40.68 -6.23 20.96
C PRO A 12 39.73 -7.41 20.70
N CYS A 13 39.05 -7.53 19.55
CA CYS A 13 39.52 -7.66 18.16
C CYS A 13 39.89 -9.11 17.76
N LEU A 14 39.07 -9.68 16.86
CA LEU A 14 39.29 -10.85 15.99
C LEU A 14 39.72 -12.20 16.60
N ILE A 15 38.75 -13.12 16.69
CA ILE A 15 38.75 -14.54 16.26
C ILE A 15 37.31 -15.10 16.49
N TRP A 16 36.97 -16.29 15.96
CA TRP A 16 35.63 -16.92 15.92
C TRP A 16 34.64 -16.33 14.90
N LEU A 17 34.83 -16.67 13.63
CA LEU A 17 33.85 -16.45 12.56
C LEU A 17 33.87 -17.62 11.57
N SER A 18 33.57 -18.83 12.05
CA SER A 18 33.64 -20.06 11.23
C SER A 18 32.78 -21.25 11.69
N THR A 19 31.74 -21.06 12.52
CA THR A 19 30.82 -22.13 12.96
C THR A 19 29.36 -21.68 13.13
N PHE A 20 28.77 -21.05 12.11
CA PHE A 20 27.32 -20.74 12.09
C PHE A 20 26.74 -20.79 10.67
N LEU A 21 26.84 -21.97 10.02
CA LEU A 21 26.38 -22.19 8.65
C LEU A 21 25.72 -23.58 8.48
N LEU A 22 24.91 -23.97 9.48
CA LEU A 22 24.19 -25.25 9.50
C LEU A 22 22.88 -25.17 10.33
N SER A 23 22.05 -24.17 10.02
CA SER A 23 20.65 -24.10 10.46
C SER A 23 19.78 -23.38 9.42
N LEU A 24 19.71 -23.96 8.22
CA LEU A 24 18.77 -23.61 7.17
C LEU A 24 18.21 -24.93 6.64
N GLY A 25 17.01 -25.29 7.10
CA GLY A 25 16.47 -26.64 6.90
C GLY A 25 15.62 -27.17 8.06
N THR A 26 14.92 -26.30 8.81
CA THR A 26 13.64 -26.75 9.35
C THR A 26 12.78 -27.17 8.16
N PRO A 27 12.16 -28.36 8.17
CA PRO A 27 11.22 -28.70 7.12
C PRO A 27 10.08 -27.68 7.17
N ALA A 28 9.68 -27.16 6.01
CA ALA A 28 8.44 -26.41 5.94
C ALA A 28 7.30 -27.39 6.28
N ILE A 29 6.84 -27.34 7.53
CA ILE A 29 5.55 -27.92 7.89
C ILE A 29 4.55 -27.30 6.92
N ALA A 30 3.81 -28.13 6.20
CA ALA A 30 2.73 -27.67 5.35
C ALA A 30 1.59 -27.19 6.26
N VAL A 31 1.72 -25.96 6.76
CA VAL A 31 0.76 -25.32 7.67
C VAL A 31 -0.62 -25.42 7.05
N GLY A 32 -1.61 -25.78 7.87
CA GLY A 32 -2.99 -25.90 7.44
C GLY A 32 -3.45 -24.66 6.67
N HIS A 33 -4.21 -24.90 5.60
CA HIS A 33 -5.30 -24.01 5.25
C HIS A 33 -6.56 -24.63 5.86
N LEU A 34 -7.46 -23.79 6.35
CA LEU A 34 -8.83 -24.24 6.61
C LEU A 34 -9.45 -24.61 5.25
N THR A 35 -10.15 -25.74 5.19
CA THR A 35 -10.94 -26.08 4.00
C THR A 35 -12.24 -25.29 3.99
N ASP A 36 -12.90 -25.18 2.83
CA ASP A 36 -14.18 -24.49 2.69
C ASP A 36 -15.23 -25.00 3.71
N GLU A 37 -15.27 -26.32 3.95
CA GLU A 37 -16.13 -26.96 4.97
C GLU A 37 -15.82 -26.53 6.41
N GLN A 38 -14.55 -26.21 6.71
CA GLN A 38 -14.11 -25.76 8.03
C GLN A 38 -14.41 -24.27 8.22
N LEU A 39 -14.17 -23.45 7.18
CA LEU A 39 -14.58 -22.04 7.15
C LEU A 39 -16.11 -21.91 7.29
N SER A 40 -16.90 -22.74 6.61
CA SER A 40 -18.37 -22.75 6.76
C SER A 40 -18.84 -23.11 8.17
N LYS A 41 -18.06 -23.86 8.97
CA LYS A 41 -18.40 -24.15 10.37
C LYS A 41 -18.06 -22.99 11.29
N ILE A 42 -16.91 -22.34 11.08
CA ILE A 42 -16.53 -21.10 11.78
C ILE A 42 -17.55 -19.99 11.49
N GLU A 43 -18.02 -19.89 10.25
CA GLU A 43 -19.08 -18.96 9.84
C GLU A 43 -20.45 -19.33 10.42
N ALA A 44 -20.79 -20.63 10.54
CA ALA A 44 -22.02 -21.07 11.22
C ALA A 44 -21.98 -20.75 12.72
N ASN A 45 -20.86 -21.04 13.41
CA ASN A 45 -20.65 -20.68 14.82
C ASN A 45 -20.76 -19.16 15.04
N LEU A 46 -20.16 -18.36 14.14
CA LEU A 46 -20.31 -16.91 14.11
C LEU A 46 -21.77 -16.48 13.92
N ALA A 47 -22.52 -17.17 13.04
CA ALA A 47 -23.91 -16.83 12.74
C ALA A 47 -24.88 -17.20 13.87
N ASP A 48 -24.66 -18.35 14.51
CA ASP A 48 -25.47 -18.86 15.62
C ASP A 48 -25.14 -18.15 16.95
N GLY A 49 -23.90 -17.66 17.11
CA GLY A 49 -23.43 -17.02 18.34
C GLY A 49 -23.55 -15.50 18.38
N ALA A 50 -23.41 -14.79 17.24
CA ALA A 50 -23.42 -13.32 17.23
C ALA A 50 -24.83 -12.78 17.47
N HIS A 51 -25.02 -12.07 18.60
CA HIS A 51 -26.29 -11.50 19.03
C HIS A 51 -26.16 -10.03 19.43
N ASP A 52 -25.04 -9.64 20.02
CA ASP A 52 -24.79 -8.28 20.48
C ASP A 52 -24.26 -7.37 19.34
N PRO A 53 -24.40 -6.03 19.45
CA PRO A 53 -24.26 -5.16 18.30
C PRO A 53 -22.85 -5.14 17.70
N TRP A 54 -21.79 -5.22 18.51
CA TRP A 54 -20.42 -5.31 18.00
C TRP A 54 -20.14 -6.65 17.31
N GLU A 55 -20.72 -7.74 17.82
CA GLU A 55 -20.63 -9.07 17.19
C GLU A 55 -21.32 -9.07 15.82
N LEU A 56 -22.51 -8.48 15.72
CA LEU A 56 -23.27 -8.34 14.47
C LEU A 56 -22.55 -7.44 13.45
N GLY A 57 -21.99 -6.31 13.89
CA GLY A 57 -21.21 -5.42 13.03
C GLY A 57 -19.93 -6.08 12.51
N THR A 58 -19.18 -6.76 13.39
CA THR A 58 -17.94 -7.48 13.06
C THR A 58 -18.22 -8.68 12.15
N ARG A 59 -19.30 -9.44 12.41
CA ARG A 59 -19.82 -10.48 11.51
C ARG A 59 -20.07 -9.91 10.11
N ALA A 60 -20.79 -8.78 10.01
CA ALA A 60 -21.11 -8.17 8.73
C ALA A 60 -19.84 -7.73 7.95
N GLN A 61 -18.82 -7.18 8.63
CA GLN A 61 -17.52 -6.85 8.03
C GLN A 61 -16.78 -8.10 7.53
N ALA A 62 -16.65 -9.12 8.37
CA ALA A 62 -15.94 -10.36 8.06
C ALA A 62 -16.59 -11.15 6.90
N VAL A 63 -17.92 -11.26 6.90
CA VAL A 63 -18.69 -11.87 5.81
C VAL A 63 -18.57 -11.05 4.51
N THR A 64 -18.55 -9.71 4.60
CA THR A 64 -18.30 -8.85 3.42
C THR A 64 -16.91 -9.11 2.84
N GLU A 65 -15.88 -9.31 3.67
CA GLU A 65 -14.52 -9.58 3.21
C GLU A 65 -14.33 -10.95 2.58
N LEU A 66 -15.02 -11.99 3.10
CA LEU A 66 -14.89 -13.34 2.60
C LEU A 66 -15.74 -13.58 1.34
N HIS A 67 -17.02 -13.19 1.37
CA HIS A 67 -18.01 -13.58 0.36
C HIS A 67 -18.43 -12.47 -0.61
N ALA A 68 -18.24 -11.20 -0.23
CA ALA A 68 -18.49 -10.04 -1.09
C ALA A 68 -17.25 -9.13 -1.24
N PRO A 69 -16.03 -9.65 -1.53
CA PRO A 69 -14.78 -8.89 -1.45
C PRO A 69 -14.70 -7.65 -2.35
N SER A 70 -15.58 -7.46 -3.34
CA SER A 70 -15.69 -6.21 -4.11
C SER A 70 -16.46 -5.09 -3.42
N PHE A 71 -17.15 -5.38 -2.30
CA PHE A 71 -17.88 -4.44 -1.46
C PHE A 71 -17.10 -4.09 -0.17
N SER A 72 -16.07 -4.86 0.17
CA SER A 72 -15.16 -4.57 1.28
C SER A 72 -14.41 -3.25 1.06
N VAL A 73 -14.16 -2.53 2.17
CA VAL A 73 -13.31 -1.33 2.19
C VAL A 73 -11.87 -1.61 1.76
N PHE A 74 -11.40 -2.87 1.88
CA PHE A 74 -10.07 -3.30 1.45
C PHE A 74 -9.99 -3.69 -0.03
N SER A 75 -11.10 -3.57 -0.76
CA SER A 75 -11.14 -3.82 -2.20
C SER A 75 -10.48 -2.68 -2.99
N ASN A 76 -9.73 -3.01 -4.05
CA ASN A 76 -9.16 -2.00 -4.95
C ASN A 76 -10.23 -1.43 -5.92
N THR A 77 -11.41 -1.11 -5.41
CA THR A 77 -12.49 -0.40 -6.12
C THR A 77 -12.53 1.07 -5.68
N LYS A 78 -13.56 1.82 -6.06
CA LYS A 78 -13.90 3.10 -5.43
C LYS A 78 -15.13 2.89 -4.56
N LEU A 79 -15.18 3.60 -3.43
CA LEU A 79 -16.34 3.62 -2.55
C LEU A 79 -17.20 4.89 -2.81
N PRO A 80 -18.54 4.80 -2.75
CA PRO A 80 -19.32 3.55 -2.85
C PRO A 80 -19.09 2.86 -4.19
N VAL A 81 -19.28 1.53 -4.23
CA VAL A 81 -19.08 0.75 -5.46
C VAL A 81 -20.04 1.28 -6.54
N PRO A 82 -19.57 1.61 -7.75
CA PRO A 82 -20.45 2.11 -8.80
C PRO A 82 -21.56 1.11 -9.15
N SER A 83 -22.79 1.60 -9.30
CA SER A 83 -23.93 0.79 -9.78
C SER A 83 -23.76 0.23 -11.20
N SER A 84 -22.65 0.55 -11.88
CA SER A 84 -22.23 -0.15 -13.08
C SER A 84 -21.77 -1.59 -12.85
N GLU A 85 -21.24 -1.91 -11.67
CA GLU A 85 -20.62 -3.21 -11.39
C GLU A 85 -21.66 -4.28 -11.01
N PHE A 86 -22.82 -3.87 -10.47
CA PHE A 86 -23.90 -4.76 -10.02
C PHE A 86 -25.24 -4.56 -10.77
N LYS A 87 -25.20 -4.08 -12.03
CA LYS A 87 -26.40 -3.93 -12.88
C LYS A 87 -27.22 -5.20 -13.10
N ASN A 88 -26.60 -6.37 -12.92
CA ASN A 88 -27.22 -7.68 -13.12
C ASN A 88 -27.78 -8.28 -11.82
N GLY A 89 -27.80 -7.49 -10.72
CA GLY A 89 -28.07 -7.95 -9.36
C GLY A 89 -26.84 -7.82 -8.46
N LEU A 90 -27.08 -7.78 -7.15
CA LEU A 90 -26.05 -7.84 -6.12
C LEU A 90 -25.47 -9.27 -6.03
N PRO A 91 -24.21 -9.46 -5.58
CA PRO A 91 -23.67 -10.79 -5.36
C PRO A 91 -24.35 -11.45 -4.15
N ALA A 92 -24.69 -12.73 -4.25
CA ALA A 92 -25.34 -13.48 -3.16
C ALA A 92 -24.53 -13.51 -1.84
N GLY A 93 -23.21 -13.35 -1.91
CA GLY A 93 -22.35 -13.18 -0.73
C GLY A 93 -22.65 -11.92 0.11
N LEU A 94 -23.47 -10.99 -0.41
CA LEU A 94 -23.95 -9.82 0.32
C LEU A 94 -25.28 -10.06 1.04
N ASP A 95 -26.00 -11.16 0.75
CA ASP A 95 -27.36 -11.37 1.30
C ASP A 95 -27.38 -11.42 2.83
N GLN A 96 -26.38 -12.03 3.47
CA GLN A 96 -26.24 -12.03 4.94
C GLN A 96 -26.01 -10.62 5.51
N VAL A 97 -25.25 -9.77 4.80
CA VAL A 97 -24.94 -8.39 5.21
C VAL A 97 -26.19 -7.51 5.14
N LEU A 98 -27.00 -7.71 4.08
CA LEU A 98 -28.29 -7.06 3.90
C LEU A 98 -29.34 -7.56 4.90
N GLU A 99 -29.27 -8.83 5.31
CA GLU A 99 -30.16 -9.45 6.30
C GLU A 99 -29.89 -8.90 7.71
N ILE A 100 -28.62 -8.85 8.15
CA ILE A 100 -28.21 -8.18 9.40
C ILE A 100 -28.67 -6.72 9.39
N ALA A 101 -28.45 -5.99 8.29
CA ALA A 101 -28.88 -4.60 8.18
C ALA A 101 -30.41 -4.44 8.21
N HIS A 102 -31.15 -5.32 7.55
CA HIS A 102 -32.62 -5.32 7.50
C HIS A 102 -33.21 -5.55 8.89
N ASP A 103 -32.81 -6.63 9.55
CA ASP A 103 -33.46 -7.07 10.79
C ASP A 103 -33.14 -6.11 11.95
N VAL A 104 -31.94 -5.55 11.98
CA VAL A 104 -31.57 -4.46 12.89
C VAL A 104 -32.42 -3.21 12.65
N VAL A 105 -32.55 -2.73 11.41
CA VAL A 105 -33.36 -1.53 11.12
C VAL A 105 -34.84 -1.76 11.38
N ALA A 106 -35.36 -2.95 11.06
CA ALA A 106 -36.75 -3.33 11.32
C ALA A 106 -37.09 -3.38 12.82
N ASN A 107 -36.18 -3.91 13.65
CA ASN A 107 -36.37 -4.03 15.09
C ASN A 107 -35.93 -2.78 15.88
N ARG A 108 -35.20 -1.85 15.24
CA ARG A 108 -34.53 -0.69 15.86
C ARG A 108 -35.37 0.09 16.86
N SER A 109 -36.57 0.52 16.47
CA SER A 109 -37.42 1.32 17.37
C SER A 109 -37.92 0.50 18.56
N VAL A 110 -38.24 -0.79 18.37
CA VAL A 110 -38.64 -1.71 19.45
C VAL A 110 -37.47 -1.94 20.43
N SER A 111 -36.26 -2.18 19.91
CA SER A 111 -35.04 -2.31 20.71
C SER A 111 -34.80 -1.08 21.59
N ASN A 112 -35.01 0.13 21.06
CA ASN A 112 -34.89 1.40 21.78
C ASN A 112 -36.16 1.84 22.53
N GLY A 113 -37.08 0.92 22.87
CA GLY A 113 -38.25 1.23 23.72
C GLY A 113 -39.35 2.08 23.07
N GLY A 114 -39.40 2.11 21.73
CA GLY A 114 -40.42 2.79 20.93
C GLY A 114 -40.13 4.25 20.56
N ILE A 115 -38.89 4.72 20.74
CA ILE A 115 -38.51 6.11 20.44
C ILE A 115 -38.26 6.35 18.93
N THR A 116 -38.24 7.62 18.53
CA THR A 116 -38.06 8.06 17.13
C THR A 116 -37.04 9.20 17.05
N GLY A 117 -36.33 9.32 15.91
CA GLY A 117 -35.20 10.26 15.77
C GLY A 117 -33.91 9.71 16.40
N PRO A 118 -32.95 10.60 16.76
CA PRO A 118 -31.59 10.22 17.19
C PRO A 118 -31.54 9.23 18.36
N GLN A 119 -31.20 7.98 18.02
CA GLN A 119 -31.07 6.79 18.88
C GLN A 119 -30.14 5.80 18.15
N PRO A 120 -29.46 4.88 18.86
CA PRO A 120 -28.59 3.89 18.22
C PRO A 120 -29.38 2.88 17.36
N LEU A 121 -28.68 2.08 16.55
CA LEU A 121 -29.27 1.03 15.73
C LEU A 121 -29.85 -0.13 16.56
N VAL A 122 -29.24 -0.40 17.71
CA VAL A 122 -29.66 -1.38 18.73
C VAL A 122 -29.43 -0.72 20.09
N ALA A 123 -30.33 -0.91 21.05
CA ALA A 123 -30.11 -0.44 22.42
C ALA A 123 -29.01 -1.28 23.11
N ASN A 124 -28.00 -0.61 23.67
CA ASN A 124 -26.89 -1.23 24.38
C ASN A 124 -26.38 -0.26 25.48
N GLY A 125 -25.58 -0.72 26.44
CA GLY A 125 -24.93 0.16 27.43
C GLY A 125 -23.79 1.00 26.84
N ALA A 126 -23.10 0.48 25.82
CA ALA A 126 -22.14 1.23 25.03
C ALA A 126 -22.87 2.14 24.02
N ALA A 127 -22.39 3.37 23.90
CA ALA A 127 -22.75 4.28 22.82
C ALA A 127 -22.11 3.86 21.48
N GLY A 128 -20.94 3.20 21.54
CA GLY A 128 -20.12 2.88 20.37
C GLY A 128 -20.60 1.67 19.57
N ASP A 129 -20.87 0.55 20.23
CA ASP A 129 -21.05 -0.76 19.58
C ASP A 129 -22.15 -0.81 18.51
N PRO A 130 -23.33 -0.19 18.70
CA PRO A 130 -24.37 -0.15 17.67
C PRO A 130 -23.93 0.49 16.35
N ALA A 131 -22.89 1.34 16.37
CA ALA A 131 -22.36 1.98 15.17
C ALA A 131 -21.61 1.02 14.25
N SER A 132 -21.07 -0.09 14.77
CA SER A 132 -20.33 -1.09 13.98
C SER A 132 -21.18 -1.69 12.85
N ILE A 133 -22.47 -1.92 13.11
CA ILE A 133 -23.51 -2.36 12.17
C ILE A 133 -23.78 -1.31 11.09
N GLY A 134 -23.52 -0.03 11.38
CA GLY A 134 -23.84 1.10 10.52
C GLY A 134 -23.20 1.05 9.13
N VAL A 135 -22.08 0.35 8.95
CA VAL A 135 -21.50 0.09 7.62
C VAL A 135 -22.41 -0.82 6.79
N ALA A 136 -22.99 -1.86 7.39
CA ALA A 136 -23.95 -2.74 6.71
C ALA A 136 -25.27 -2.01 6.37
N VAL A 137 -25.76 -1.17 7.29
CA VAL A 137 -26.93 -0.30 7.05
C VAL A 137 -26.69 0.68 5.89
N LEU A 138 -25.50 1.28 5.82
CA LEU A 138 -25.11 2.14 4.70
C LEU A 138 -24.97 1.36 3.38
N VAL A 139 -24.39 0.15 3.40
CA VAL A 139 -24.36 -0.75 2.23
C VAL A 139 -25.78 -1.04 1.74
N ALA A 140 -26.72 -1.41 2.63
CA ALA A 140 -28.11 -1.63 2.25
C ALA A 140 -28.74 -0.39 1.62
N ASN A 141 -28.54 0.79 2.22
CA ASN A 141 -29.04 2.06 1.68
C ASN A 141 -28.59 2.34 0.23
N TRP A 142 -27.28 2.30 -0.05
CA TRP A 142 -26.78 2.67 -1.38
C TRP A 142 -26.86 1.54 -2.43
N THR A 143 -27.05 0.28 -2.02
CA THR A 143 -27.23 -0.85 -2.94
C THR A 143 -28.68 -1.12 -3.33
N LEU A 144 -29.61 -1.02 -2.37
CA LEU A 144 -31.04 -1.28 -2.58
C LEU A 144 -31.80 -0.04 -3.05
N GLY A 145 -31.34 1.15 -2.67
CA GLY A 145 -31.99 2.42 -2.96
C GLY A 145 -33.08 2.79 -1.93
N PRO A 146 -33.93 3.79 -2.25
CA PRO A 146 -34.91 4.33 -1.31
C PRO A 146 -35.81 3.25 -0.69
N ASN A 147 -35.95 3.31 0.63
CA ASN A 147 -36.76 2.39 1.44
C ASN A 147 -36.42 0.89 1.26
N GLY A 148 -35.20 0.54 0.81
CA GLY A 148 -34.81 -0.84 0.52
C GLY A 148 -35.36 -1.40 -0.81
N GLY A 149 -36.03 -0.56 -1.61
CA GLY A 149 -36.72 -0.97 -2.84
C GLY A 149 -37.89 -1.94 -2.60
N ASP A 150 -38.36 -2.59 -3.67
CA ASP A 150 -39.51 -3.51 -3.65
C ASP A 150 -39.11 -4.99 -3.41
N GLY A 151 -37.94 -5.23 -2.79
CA GLY A 151 -37.30 -6.56 -2.70
C GLY A 151 -37.51 -7.30 -1.36
N LYS A 152 -36.72 -8.37 -1.13
CA LYS A 152 -36.66 -9.11 0.16
C LYS A 152 -36.44 -8.17 1.37
N TYR A 153 -35.63 -7.14 1.16
CA TYR A 153 -35.18 -6.19 2.17
C TYR A 153 -35.93 -4.84 2.08
N GLY A 154 -37.11 -4.83 1.44
CA GLY A 154 -37.90 -3.62 1.20
C GLY A 154 -38.71 -3.15 2.40
N GLY A 155 -39.05 -1.87 2.42
CA GLY A 155 -39.88 -1.21 3.43
C GLY A 155 -39.13 -0.56 4.60
N GLN A 156 -37.79 -0.59 4.60
CA GLN A 156 -36.96 -0.07 5.69
C GLN A 156 -36.25 1.24 5.34
N ASP A 157 -36.29 2.24 6.22
CA ASP A 157 -35.54 3.49 6.06
C ASP A 157 -34.09 3.37 6.57
N TYR A 158 -33.26 2.70 5.77
CA TYR A 158 -31.82 2.59 6.02
C TYR A 158 -31.11 3.95 6.09
N ALA A 159 -31.59 4.96 5.35
CA ALA A 159 -31.00 6.29 5.34
C ALA A 159 -31.26 7.04 6.66
N GLY A 160 -32.52 7.04 7.12
CA GLY A 160 -32.92 7.59 8.41
C GLY A 160 -32.27 6.85 9.57
N ALA A 161 -32.22 5.52 9.54
CA ALA A 161 -31.58 4.72 10.59
C ALA A 161 -30.07 5.01 10.74
N ALA A 162 -29.32 5.08 9.62
CA ALA A 162 -27.92 5.49 9.65
C ALA A 162 -27.76 6.94 10.12
N LYS A 163 -28.62 7.87 9.66
CA LYS A 163 -28.54 9.29 10.04
C LYS A 163 -28.80 9.49 11.53
N ASP A 164 -29.82 8.86 12.09
CA ASP A 164 -30.15 8.97 13.51
C ASP A 164 -29.05 8.37 14.41
N GLN A 165 -28.39 7.28 13.98
CA GLN A 165 -27.24 6.70 14.67
C GLN A 165 -26.03 7.65 14.67
N LEU A 166 -25.82 8.38 13.57
CA LEU A 166 -24.83 9.46 13.49
C LEU A 166 -25.20 10.63 14.41
N ASP A 167 -26.45 11.11 14.34
CA ASP A 167 -26.94 12.21 15.18
C ASP A 167 -26.91 11.86 16.68
N PHE A 168 -27.12 10.59 17.05
CA PHE A 168 -27.02 10.10 18.43
C PHE A 168 -25.58 10.21 18.96
N LEU A 169 -24.59 9.72 18.19
CA LEU A 169 -23.17 9.81 18.55
C LEU A 169 -22.67 11.25 18.65
N LEU A 170 -23.17 12.14 17.77
CA LEU A 170 -22.74 13.53 17.70
C LEU A 170 -23.49 14.46 18.65
N GLY A 171 -24.72 14.11 19.04
CA GLY A 171 -25.58 14.88 19.94
C GLY A 171 -25.15 14.86 21.41
N ASP A 172 -25.95 15.50 22.25
CA ASP A 172 -25.70 15.65 23.69
C ASP A 172 -25.97 14.35 24.49
N GLN A 173 -26.59 13.35 23.87
CA GLN A 173 -26.90 12.04 24.49
C GLN A 173 -25.66 11.16 24.71
N VAL A 174 -24.57 11.41 23.96
CA VAL A 174 -23.30 10.68 24.10
C VAL A 174 -22.23 11.66 24.59
N PRO A 175 -21.71 11.52 25.82
CA PRO A 175 -20.74 12.45 26.37
C PRO A 175 -19.41 12.42 25.59
N LYS A 176 -18.66 13.52 25.69
CA LYS A 176 -17.44 13.77 24.91
C LYS A 176 -16.34 14.34 25.82
N THR A 177 -15.07 14.10 25.51
CA THR A 177 -13.95 14.83 26.16
C THR A 177 -13.97 16.31 25.76
N ASP A 178 -13.28 17.16 26.53
CA ASP A 178 -13.10 18.60 26.23
C ASP A 178 -12.52 18.88 24.82
N ASP A 179 -11.79 17.93 24.23
CA ASP A 179 -11.23 18.00 22.88
C ASP A 179 -11.98 17.18 21.81
N GLY A 180 -13.16 16.64 22.16
CA GLY A 180 -14.13 16.10 21.21
C GLY A 180 -14.02 14.60 20.91
N ALA A 181 -13.34 13.82 21.76
CA ALA A 181 -13.41 12.35 21.68
C ALA A 181 -14.80 11.90 22.13
N ILE A 182 -15.51 11.17 21.28
CA ILE A 182 -16.84 10.62 21.58
C ILE A 182 -16.64 9.45 22.55
N SER A 183 -17.38 9.45 23.67
CA SER A 183 -17.31 8.37 24.65
C SER A 183 -17.79 7.03 24.07
N HIS A 184 -17.18 5.95 24.55
CA HIS A 184 -17.70 4.60 24.30
C HIS A 184 -18.95 4.31 25.16
N ARG A 185 -19.16 5.04 26.27
CA ARG A 185 -20.32 4.93 27.17
C ARG A 185 -21.32 6.08 26.96
N THR A 186 -22.58 5.85 27.35
CA THR A 186 -23.62 6.89 27.36
C THR A 186 -23.68 7.66 28.68
N GLU A 187 -23.29 7.02 29.78
CA GLU A 187 -23.51 7.50 31.14
C GLU A 187 -22.41 8.45 31.63
N GLN A 188 -21.22 8.36 31.04
CA GLN A 188 -20.01 9.08 31.42
C GLN A 188 -18.98 9.12 30.29
N VAL A 189 -17.96 9.96 30.40
CA VAL A 189 -16.80 9.95 29.47
C VAL A 189 -15.88 8.80 29.85
N GLN A 190 -15.87 7.74 29.03
CA GLN A 190 -14.96 6.61 29.19
C GLN A 190 -14.53 6.14 27.79
N LEU A 191 -13.24 5.95 27.59
CA LEU A 191 -12.63 5.63 26.30
C LEU A 191 -12.10 4.19 26.34
N TRP A 192 -12.59 3.35 25.43
CA TRP A 192 -12.25 1.92 25.29
C TRP A 192 -11.56 1.71 23.94
N SER A 193 -10.47 0.95 23.84
CA SER A 193 -9.73 0.76 22.57
C SER A 193 -10.59 0.15 21.44
N ASP A 194 -11.54 -0.70 21.81
CA ASP A 194 -12.62 -1.30 21.00
C ASP A 194 -13.38 -0.30 20.15
N PHE A 195 -13.66 0.89 20.69
CA PHE A 195 -14.41 1.96 20.03
C PHE A 195 -13.86 2.30 18.65
N VAL A 196 -12.55 2.15 18.46
CA VAL A 196 -11.84 2.45 17.22
C VAL A 196 -12.23 1.52 16.06
N TYR A 197 -12.71 0.32 16.35
CA TYR A 197 -13.36 -0.56 15.35
C TYR A 197 -14.84 -0.20 15.16
N MET A 198 -15.55 0.19 16.22
CA MET A 198 -17.01 0.38 16.17
C MET A 198 -17.44 1.67 15.46
N VAL A 199 -16.91 2.83 15.88
CA VAL A 199 -17.44 4.14 15.45
C VAL A 199 -16.65 4.78 14.29
N PRO A 200 -15.31 4.89 14.31
CA PRO A 200 -14.58 5.54 13.21
C PRO A 200 -14.81 4.92 11.82
N PRO A 201 -14.89 3.58 11.65
CA PRO A 201 -15.21 2.99 10.35
C PRO A 201 -16.61 3.37 9.86
N PHE A 202 -17.60 3.45 10.75
CA PHE A 202 -18.94 3.95 10.41
C PHE A 202 -18.90 5.42 9.98
N LEU A 203 -18.23 6.30 10.74
CA LEU A 203 -18.10 7.72 10.39
C LEU A 203 -17.40 7.91 9.03
N ALA A 204 -16.34 7.14 8.76
CA ALA A 204 -15.63 7.16 7.49
C ALA A 204 -16.52 6.67 6.33
N TYR A 205 -17.26 5.57 6.54
CA TYR A 205 -18.12 4.99 5.52
C TYR A 205 -19.34 5.88 5.22
N TYR A 206 -19.91 6.52 6.24
CA TYR A 206 -20.94 7.56 6.08
C TYR A 206 -20.38 8.74 5.29
N GLY A 207 -19.16 9.18 5.63
CA GLY A 207 -18.49 10.29 4.94
C GLY A 207 -18.25 10.04 3.45
N VAL A 208 -17.77 8.86 3.06
CA VAL A 208 -17.57 8.53 1.63
C VAL A 208 -18.88 8.29 0.88
N THR A 209 -19.87 7.64 1.50
CA THR A 209 -21.17 7.36 0.85
C THR A 209 -22.04 8.61 0.68
N THR A 210 -21.76 9.70 1.41
CA THR A 210 -22.51 10.97 1.32
C THR A 210 -21.74 12.14 0.72
N GLY A 211 -20.49 11.94 0.25
CA GLY A 211 -19.65 13.03 -0.29
C GLY A 211 -19.30 14.08 0.78
N ASN A 212 -18.98 13.62 1.98
CA ASN A 212 -18.73 14.46 3.16
C ASN A 212 -17.32 14.23 3.73
N GLN A 213 -16.37 15.02 3.24
CA GLN A 213 -14.97 15.00 3.71
C GLN A 213 -14.85 15.29 5.23
N THR A 214 -15.76 16.06 5.82
CA THR A 214 -15.72 16.40 7.25
C THR A 214 -15.96 15.16 8.12
N LEU A 215 -16.84 14.24 7.71
CA LEU A 215 -17.05 12.97 8.43
C LEU A 215 -15.88 11.99 8.26
N LEU A 216 -15.27 11.94 7.07
CA LEU A 216 -14.02 11.19 6.87
C LEU A 216 -12.87 11.72 7.72
N LYS A 217 -12.73 13.05 7.84
CA LYS A 217 -11.74 13.65 8.74
C LYS A 217 -12.10 13.43 10.21
N MET A 218 -13.39 13.47 10.57
CA MET A 218 -13.86 13.19 11.93
C MET A 218 -13.54 11.76 12.35
N ALA A 219 -13.67 10.77 11.46
CA ALA A 219 -13.25 9.39 11.72
C ALA A 219 -11.75 9.30 12.07
N TYR A 220 -10.89 9.91 11.25
CA TYR A 220 -9.45 10.03 11.55
C TYR A 220 -9.21 10.77 12.88
N ASP A 221 -9.94 11.86 13.15
CA ASP A 221 -9.78 12.64 14.38
C ASP A 221 -10.19 11.83 15.62
N GLN A 222 -11.21 10.97 15.54
CA GLN A 222 -11.54 10.03 16.62
C GLN A 222 -10.40 9.02 16.85
N CYS A 223 -9.84 8.40 15.81
CA CYS A 223 -8.65 7.53 15.95
C CYS A 223 -7.47 8.27 16.60
N ARG A 224 -7.21 9.51 16.17
CA ARG A 224 -6.15 10.39 16.69
C ARG A 224 -6.35 10.73 18.17
N LEU A 225 -7.59 11.00 18.57
CA LEU A 225 -7.97 11.32 19.94
C LEU A 225 -7.88 10.10 20.85
N TYR A 226 -8.41 8.95 20.41
CA TYR A 226 -8.28 7.69 21.15
C TYR A 226 -6.81 7.30 21.35
N ARG A 227 -5.97 7.41 20.31
CA ARG A 227 -4.50 7.23 20.45
C ARG A 227 -3.89 8.21 21.46
N LYS A 228 -4.29 9.48 21.46
CA LYS A 228 -3.77 10.52 22.39
C LYS A 228 -4.07 10.18 23.86
N TYR A 229 -5.13 9.43 24.15
CA TYR A 229 -5.48 8.99 25.50
C TYR A 229 -4.97 7.59 25.87
N LEU A 230 -5.08 6.62 24.96
CA LEU A 230 -4.85 5.20 25.27
C LEU A 230 -3.43 4.70 24.98
N LEU A 231 -2.66 5.33 24.09
CA LEU A 231 -1.28 4.94 23.80
C LEU A 231 -0.41 5.05 25.06
N ASP A 232 0.32 3.99 25.42
CA ASP A 232 1.38 4.06 26.44
C ASP A 232 2.77 3.99 25.77
N PRO A 233 3.53 5.10 25.75
CA PRO A 233 4.88 5.14 25.16
C PRO A 233 5.91 4.29 25.92
N GLU A 234 5.72 4.04 27.21
CA GLU A 234 6.63 3.22 28.03
C GLU A 234 6.38 1.71 27.75
N ALA A 235 5.17 1.35 27.33
CA ALA A 235 4.80 0.02 26.83
C ALA A 235 5.10 -0.18 25.32
N GLY A 236 6.09 0.55 24.79
CA GLY A 236 6.59 0.37 23.43
C GLY A 236 5.64 0.79 22.30
N GLY A 237 4.50 1.40 22.61
CA GLY A 237 3.48 1.76 21.62
C GLY A 237 2.19 0.92 21.68
N MET A 238 2.09 -0.02 22.62
CA MET A 238 0.81 -0.66 22.95
C MET A 238 -0.18 0.35 23.54
N TRP A 239 -1.47 0.05 23.41
CA TRP A 239 -2.57 0.86 23.93
C TRP A 239 -3.17 0.20 25.18
N LYS A 240 -3.51 1.04 26.15
CA LYS A 240 -4.34 0.68 27.29
C LYS A 240 -5.76 0.38 26.84
N HIS A 241 -6.44 -0.46 27.59
CA HIS A 241 -7.77 -0.90 27.25
C HIS A 241 -8.84 0.18 27.53
N ILE A 242 -9.01 0.60 28.79
CA ILE A 242 -10.10 1.51 29.20
C ILE A 242 -9.57 2.64 30.09
N LEU A 243 -9.96 3.89 29.84
CA LEU A 243 -9.60 5.07 30.66
C LEU A 243 -10.77 6.06 30.83
N LEU A 244 -10.57 7.01 31.76
CA LEU A 244 -11.34 8.23 32.06
C LEU A 244 -12.67 8.08 32.82
N GLY A 245 -13.19 6.87 33.01
CA GLY A 245 -14.42 6.63 33.77
C GLY A 245 -14.23 6.52 35.30
N ASP A 246 -15.32 6.22 36.01
CA ASP A 246 -15.35 5.86 37.44
C ASP A 246 -14.50 4.61 37.75
N TRP A 247 -14.21 3.81 36.73
CA TRP A 247 -13.28 2.69 36.72
C TRP A 247 -12.49 2.67 35.40
N ASP A 248 -11.33 2.02 35.41
CA ASP A 248 -10.44 1.89 34.27
C ASP A 248 -9.81 0.48 34.16
N ASP A 249 -9.26 0.17 32.98
CA ASP A 249 -8.36 -0.96 32.74
C ASP A 249 -7.11 -0.41 32.05
N GLN A 250 -6.10 -0.11 32.87
CA GLN A 250 -4.85 0.49 32.40
C GLN A 250 -3.86 -0.52 31.80
N PHE A 251 -4.24 -1.79 31.64
CA PHE A 251 -3.38 -2.82 31.05
C PHE A 251 -3.55 -2.91 29.52
N HIS A 252 -2.56 -3.52 28.86
CA HIS A 252 -2.42 -3.53 27.40
C HIS A 252 -3.16 -4.71 26.75
N TRP A 253 -4.48 -4.82 26.97
CA TRP A 253 -5.27 -5.96 26.50
C TRP A 253 -5.07 -6.27 25.00
N THR A 254 -4.69 -7.51 24.69
CA THR A 254 -4.26 -7.93 23.34
C THR A 254 -5.37 -7.77 22.30
N THR A 255 -6.58 -8.25 22.60
CA THR A 255 -7.72 -8.12 21.69
C THR A 255 -8.11 -6.64 21.48
N GLY A 256 -8.09 -5.80 22.51
CA GLY A 256 -8.30 -4.34 22.40
C GLY A 256 -7.27 -3.63 21.51
N ASN A 257 -5.99 -4.04 21.58
CA ASN A 257 -4.96 -3.57 20.65
C ASN A 257 -5.24 -4.02 19.20
N GLY A 258 -5.74 -5.24 19.03
CA GLY A 258 -6.24 -5.76 17.76
C GLY A 258 -7.39 -4.94 17.18
N TRP A 259 -8.43 -4.65 17.97
CA TRP A 259 -9.55 -3.80 17.57
C TRP A 259 -9.08 -2.41 17.11
N ALA A 260 -8.19 -1.76 17.87
CA ALA A 260 -7.64 -0.46 17.49
C ALA A 260 -6.88 -0.50 16.16
N ALA A 261 -6.04 -1.52 15.95
CA ALA A 261 -5.31 -1.71 14.71
C ALA A 261 -6.25 -1.97 13.51
N ALA A 262 -7.19 -2.90 13.64
CA ALA A 262 -8.14 -3.25 12.56
C ALA A 262 -9.10 -2.09 12.24
N GLY A 263 -9.59 -1.36 13.26
CA GLY A 263 -10.43 -0.19 13.09
C GLY A 263 -9.75 0.95 12.33
N MET A 264 -8.51 1.28 12.71
CA MET A 264 -7.70 2.27 11.98
C MET A 264 -7.44 1.85 10.52
N LEU A 265 -7.25 0.56 10.25
CA LEU A 265 -7.12 0.03 8.89
C LEU A 265 -8.40 0.16 8.06
N ARG A 266 -9.59 -0.05 8.66
CA ARG A 266 -10.87 0.19 7.98
C ARG A 266 -11.04 1.67 7.60
N VAL A 267 -10.67 2.59 8.49
CA VAL A 267 -10.67 4.04 8.20
C VAL A 267 -9.67 4.39 7.09
N LEU A 268 -8.43 3.89 7.18
CA LEU A 268 -7.37 4.07 6.18
C LEU A 268 -7.83 3.66 4.79
N ALA A 269 -8.34 2.43 4.65
CA ALA A 269 -8.80 1.91 3.37
C ALA A 269 -10.02 2.69 2.84
N THR A 270 -10.97 3.05 3.72
CA THR A 270 -12.12 3.88 3.34
C THR A 270 -11.69 5.25 2.79
N ILE A 271 -10.66 5.88 3.38
CA ILE A 271 -10.08 7.13 2.88
C ILE A 271 -9.38 6.89 1.53
N GLN A 272 -8.53 5.85 1.40
CA GLN A 272 -7.83 5.51 0.16
C GLN A 272 -8.77 5.30 -1.04
N HIS A 273 -9.93 4.71 -0.80
CA HIS A 273 -10.92 4.38 -1.85
C HIS A 273 -11.99 5.46 -2.05
N SER A 274 -11.92 6.57 -1.30
CA SER A 274 -12.79 7.75 -1.45
C SER A 274 -12.34 8.70 -2.57
N GLU A 275 -13.16 9.72 -2.88
CA GLU A 275 -12.71 10.84 -3.73
C GLU A 275 -11.71 11.79 -3.05
N TYR A 276 -11.56 11.71 -1.72
CA TYR A 276 -10.71 12.60 -0.92
C TYR A 276 -9.31 12.01 -0.64
N ALA A 277 -8.98 10.85 -1.21
CA ALA A 277 -7.71 10.16 -1.01
C ALA A 277 -6.48 11.03 -1.34
N ASP A 278 -6.58 11.96 -2.29
CA ASP A 278 -5.49 12.90 -2.60
C ASP A 278 -5.33 14.04 -1.57
N ALA A 279 -6.41 14.38 -0.86
CA ALA A 279 -6.48 15.48 0.10
C ALA A 279 -6.16 15.04 1.55
N LEU A 280 -6.50 13.81 1.92
CA LEU A 280 -6.31 13.23 3.25
C LEU A 280 -5.05 12.33 3.32
N LYS A 281 -3.96 12.71 2.63
CA LYS A 281 -2.74 11.89 2.52
C LYS A 281 -1.93 11.81 3.81
N SER A 282 -1.89 12.90 4.56
CA SER A 282 -1.32 12.97 5.91
C SER A 282 -2.03 11.98 6.82
N GLU A 283 -3.36 12.03 6.83
CA GLU A 283 -4.25 11.21 7.64
C GLU A 283 -4.12 9.71 7.34
N GLN A 284 -3.90 9.33 6.06
CA GLN A 284 -3.60 7.95 5.68
C GLN A 284 -2.24 7.48 6.22
N ALA A 285 -1.20 8.32 6.09
CA ALA A 285 0.14 7.97 6.57
C ALA A 285 0.18 7.85 8.10
N ASP A 286 -0.48 8.78 8.80
CA ASP A 286 -0.69 8.73 10.25
C ASP A 286 -1.36 7.42 10.70
N LEU A 287 -2.51 7.06 10.11
CA LEU A 287 -3.22 5.82 10.45
C LEU A 287 -2.34 4.57 10.23
N ALA A 288 -1.62 4.51 9.12
CA ALA A 288 -0.71 3.39 8.84
C ALA A 288 0.48 3.34 9.81
N ASN A 289 1.01 4.49 10.23
CA ASN A 289 2.06 4.58 11.24
C ASN A 289 1.54 4.14 12.62
N TRP A 290 0.34 4.57 13.04
CA TRP A 290 -0.24 4.21 14.34
C TRP A 290 -0.61 2.74 14.46
N VAL A 291 -1.02 2.11 13.35
CA VAL A 291 -1.17 0.64 13.28
C VAL A 291 0.20 -0.04 13.40
N SER A 292 1.24 0.53 12.77
CA SER A 292 2.61 0.01 12.88
C SER A 292 3.15 0.14 14.31
N GLU A 293 2.84 1.23 15.03
CA GLU A 293 3.22 1.41 16.45
C GLU A 293 2.61 0.33 17.36
N ILE A 294 1.33 -0.02 17.15
CA ILE A 294 0.69 -1.13 17.87
C ILE A 294 1.42 -2.44 17.56
N HIS A 295 1.74 -2.70 16.30
CA HIS A 295 2.44 -3.92 15.88
C HIS A 295 3.87 -4.01 16.47
N ASP A 296 4.66 -2.94 16.30
CA ASP A 296 6.03 -2.82 16.83
C ASP A 296 6.05 -2.96 18.36
N GLY A 297 5.02 -2.48 19.05
CA GLY A 297 4.87 -2.59 20.51
C GLY A 297 4.44 -3.99 20.99
N ILE A 298 3.49 -4.64 20.32
CA ILE A 298 2.90 -5.91 20.82
C ILE A 298 3.63 -7.17 20.36
N TYR A 299 4.15 -7.22 19.12
CA TYR A 299 4.81 -8.43 18.61
C TYR A 299 6.09 -8.87 19.36
N PRO A 300 6.86 -7.99 20.05
CA PRO A 300 7.90 -8.42 21.00
C PRO A 300 7.43 -9.35 22.12
N HIS A 301 6.12 -9.34 22.43
CA HIS A 301 5.49 -10.16 23.46
C HIS A 301 4.87 -11.48 22.94
N LEU A 302 5.04 -11.79 21.65
CA LEU A 302 4.54 -13.02 21.05
C LEU A 302 5.21 -14.26 21.68
N GLN A 303 4.43 -15.15 22.28
CA GLN A 303 4.97 -16.31 23.00
C GLN A 303 5.57 -17.36 22.06
N LEU A 304 6.34 -18.29 22.62
CA LEU A 304 6.96 -19.40 21.87
C LEU A 304 5.95 -20.39 21.27
N ASN A 305 4.71 -20.45 21.78
CA ASN A 305 3.62 -21.22 21.17
C ASN A 305 2.97 -20.48 19.97
N GLY A 306 3.31 -19.20 19.73
CA GLY A 306 2.82 -18.42 18.60
C GLY A 306 1.54 -17.61 18.86
N ILE A 307 1.02 -17.57 20.10
CA ILE A 307 -0.08 -16.66 20.48
C ILE A 307 0.34 -15.75 21.65
N PHE A 308 -0.48 -14.75 21.96
CA PHE A 308 -0.21 -13.79 23.03
C PHE A 308 -0.82 -14.27 24.36
N LYS A 309 -0.50 -13.56 25.45
CA LYS A 309 -1.35 -13.54 26.65
C LYS A 309 -2.49 -12.55 26.45
N ASN A 310 -3.58 -12.69 27.21
CA ASN A 310 -4.67 -11.70 27.24
C ASN A 310 -4.13 -10.31 27.60
N TYR A 311 -3.18 -10.26 28.55
CA TYR A 311 -2.34 -9.09 28.80
C TYR A 311 -0.86 -9.46 28.50
N PRO A 312 -0.23 -8.91 27.45
CA PRO A 312 1.00 -9.44 26.85
C PRO A 312 2.26 -9.15 27.69
N ASP A 313 2.22 -8.13 28.55
CA ASP A 313 3.29 -7.67 29.42
C ASP A 313 3.07 -8.01 30.92
N ALA A 314 1.85 -8.37 31.31
CA ALA A 314 1.46 -8.55 32.70
C ALA A 314 1.65 -10.00 33.21
N ASN A 315 2.56 -10.20 34.16
CA ASN A 315 2.75 -11.48 34.86
C ASN A 315 1.77 -11.65 36.04
N ALA A 316 0.46 -11.70 35.73
CA ALA A 316 -0.62 -11.74 36.71
C ALA A 316 -1.24 -13.15 36.88
N THR A 317 -1.60 -13.52 38.11
CA THR A 317 -2.35 -14.75 38.41
C THR A 317 -3.73 -14.69 37.74
N GLY A 318 -4.00 -15.61 36.82
CA GLY A 318 -5.23 -15.65 36.02
C GLY A 318 -5.07 -15.20 34.57
N ASN A 319 -3.92 -14.61 34.19
CA ASN A 319 -3.66 -14.25 32.80
C ASN A 319 -3.53 -15.50 31.90
N PHE A 320 -4.41 -15.61 30.91
CA PHE A 320 -4.53 -16.75 29.99
C PHE A 320 -3.94 -16.42 28.61
N ASP A 321 -3.85 -17.42 27.74
CA ASP A 321 -3.46 -17.21 26.33
C ASP A 321 -4.64 -16.67 25.53
N ASP A 322 -4.42 -15.67 24.66
CA ASP A 322 -5.45 -15.03 23.85
C ASP A 322 -5.26 -15.35 22.36
N ALA A 323 -5.99 -16.35 21.87
CA ALA A 323 -6.03 -16.70 20.45
C ALA A 323 -6.89 -15.71 19.64
N ALA A 324 -7.87 -15.03 20.24
CA ALA A 324 -8.69 -14.04 19.55
C ALA A 324 -7.82 -12.84 19.15
N GLY A 325 -7.12 -12.26 20.13
CA GLY A 325 -6.17 -11.16 19.93
C GLY A 325 -5.05 -11.51 18.95
N ALA A 326 -4.46 -12.70 19.05
CA ALA A 326 -3.49 -13.19 18.08
C ALA A 326 -4.04 -13.26 16.64
N THR A 327 -5.33 -13.57 16.49
CA THR A 327 -6.01 -13.68 15.20
C THR A 327 -6.29 -12.29 14.58
N ILE A 328 -6.89 -11.36 15.32
CA ILE A 328 -7.14 -9.99 14.82
C ILE A 328 -5.85 -9.21 14.57
N LEU A 329 -4.81 -9.41 15.39
CA LEU A 329 -3.49 -8.82 15.13
C LEU A 329 -2.89 -9.38 13.83
N ALA A 330 -2.91 -10.70 13.61
CA ALA A 330 -2.48 -11.29 12.35
C ALA A 330 -3.30 -10.77 11.14
N ALA A 331 -4.62 -10.67 11.25
CA ALA A 331 -5.48 -10.05 10.24
C ALA A 331 -5.06 -8.62 9.91
N SER A 332 -4.84 -7.79 10.94
CA SER A 332 -4.42 -6.40 10.79
C SER A 332 -3.03 -6.27 10.13
N VAL A 333 -2.08 -7.18 10.38
CA VAL A 333 -0.80 -7.23 9.67
C VAL A 333 -0.98 -7.55 8.19
N TYR A 334 -1.76 -8.57 7.83
CA TYR A 334 -2.01 -8.89 6.41
C TYR A 334 -2.75 -7.75 5.69
N ARG A 335 -3.66 -7.05 6.38
CA ARG A 335 -4.35 -5.87 5.86
C ARG A 335 -3.41 -4.68 5.70
N LEU A 336 -2.58 -4.32 6.67
CA LEU A 336 -1.55 -3.26 6.56
C LEU A 336 -0.56 -3.53 5.40
N ALA A 337 -0.09 -4.78 5.28
CA ALA A 337 0.77 -5.23 4.18
C ALA A 337 0.10 -5.14 2.80
N SER A 338 -1.24 -5.18 2.75
CA SER A 338 -2.02 -5.05 1.51
C SER A 338 -2.34 -3.60 1.14
N VAL A 339 -2.70 -2.76 2.12
CA VAL A 339 -3.13 -1.36 1.88
C VAL A 339 -1.99 -0.34 1.89
N TRP A 340 -0.92 -0.59 2.66
CA TRP A 340 0.22 0.33 2.81
C TRP A 340 1.57 -0.29 2.43
N GLY A 341 1.65 -1.62 2.35
CA GLY A 341 2.85 -2.34 1.91
C GLY A 341 3.90 -2.58 2.99
N VAL A 342 3.56 -2.37 4.27
CA VAL A 342 4.42 -2.69 5.42
C VAL A 342 4.38 -4.20 5.66
N GLU A 343 5.49 -4.90 5.43
CA GLU A 343 5.58 -6.36 5.60
C GLU A 343 6.37 -6.79 6.87
N THR A 344 6.68 -5.85 7.78
CA THR A 344 7.54 -6.06 8.97
C THR A 344 7.17 -7.32 9.77
N HIS A 345 5.91 -7.41 10.23
CA HIS A 345 5.42 -8.49 11.09
C HIS A 345 4.75 -9.64 10.34
N ILE A 346 4.87 -9.72 9.01
CA ILE A 346 4.28 -10.82 8.22
C ILE A 346 4.80 -12.19 8.69
N ALA A 347 6.06 -12.28 9.12
CA ALA A 347 6.62 -13.50 9.68
C ALA A 347 5.95 -13.91 11.01
N ASP A 348 5.50 -12.93 11.80
CA ASP A 348 4.86 -13.14 13.10
C ASP A 348 3.36 -13.43 12.93
N ALA A 349 2.69 -12.79 11.98
CA ALA A 349 1.31 -13.11 11.59
C ALA A 349 1.18 -14.53 10.99
N GLU A 350 2.14 -14.99 10.18
CA GLU A 350 2.18 -16.40 9.74
C GLU A 350 2.57 -17.34 10.88
N ARG A 351 3.39 -16.91 11.86
CA ARG A 351 3.70 -17.69 13.07
C ARG A 351 2.44 -17.92 13.91
N SER A 352 1.65 -16.88 14.13
CA SER A 352 0.37 -16.97 14.86
C SER A 352 -0.63 -17.83 14.12
N ARG A 353 -0.86 -17.58 12.83
CA ARG A 353 -1.73 -18.44 12.01
C ARG A 353 -1.27 -19.90 11.97
N ALA A 354 0.03 -20.16 11.99
CA ALA A 354 0.59 -21.52 12.03
C ALA A 354 0.44 -22.21 13.40
N ALA A 355 0.36 -21.45 14.50
CA ALA A 355 -0.04 -21.97 15.80
C ALA A 355 -1.54 -22.29 15.82
N LEU A 356 -2.38 -21.33 15.42
CA LEU A 356 -3.84 -21.46 15.40
C LEU A 356 -4.30 -22.70 14.59
N LEU A 357 -3.63 -22.95 13.45
CA LEU A 357 -3.86 -24.10 12.57
C LEU A 357 -2.80 -25.21 12.75
N GLY A 358 -2.10 -25.21 13.89
CA GLY A 358 -1.12 -26.23 14.26
C GLY A 358 -1.79 -27.59 14.55
N PRO A 359 -1.13 -28.72 14.25
CA PRO A 359 -1.68 -30.03 14.56
C PRO A 359 -1.80 -30.19 16.07
N ASN A 360 -2.97 -30.58 16.55
CA ASN A 360 -3.26 -30.66 17.97
C ASN A 360 -2.31 -31.61 18.72
N LEU A 361 -1.49 -31.06 19.63
CA LEU A 361 -0.58 -31.82 20.50
C LEU A 361 -1.15 -32.07 21.91
N ASN A 362 -2.31 -31.49 22.24
CA ASN A 362 -2.90 -31.55 23.57
C ASN A 362 -3.76 -32.81 23.75
N VAL A 363 -3.28 -33.73 24.59
CA VAL A 363 -3.92 -35.02 24.94
C VAL A 363 -5.32 -34.86 25.58
N THR A 364 -5.69 -33.65 25.98
CA THR A 364 -6.99 -33.29 26.58
C THR A 364 -8.05 -32.81 25.57
N ASN A 365 -7.67 -32.39 24.37
CA ASN A 365 -8.59 -31.97 23.29
C ASN A 365 -8.67 -33.08 22.23
N THR A 366 -9.03 -34.31 22.63
CA THR A 366 -8.86 -35.52 21.80
C THR A 366 -9.55 -35.50 20.45
N ASP A 367 -10.59 -34.68 20.30
CA ASP A 367 -11.55 -34.75 19.21
C ASP A 367 -11.28 -33.69 18.13
N SER A 368 -10.40 -32.72 18.40
CA SER A 368 -9.98 -31.70 17.42
C SER A 368 -8.66 -32.06 16.74
N LYS A 369 -8.54 -31.69 15.47
CA LYS A 369 -7.30 -31.81 14.69
C LYS A 369 -6.35 -30.60 14.85
N PHE A 370 -6.86 -29.47 15.33
CA PHE A 370 -6.10 -28.23 15.48
C PHE A 370 -5.92 -27.88 16.97
N GLU A 371 -4.77 -27.33 17.33
CA GLU A 371 -4.45 -27.03 18.74
C GLU A 371 -5.39 -25.97 19.34
N HIS A 372 -5.77 -24.97 18.54
CA HIS A 372 -6.59 -23.82 18.97
C HIS A 372 -8.02 -23.81 18.45
N PHE A 373 -8.55 -24.97 18.03
CA PHE A 373 -9.97 -25.13 17.74
C PHE A 373 -10.56 -26.31 18.52
N THR A 374 -11.83 -26.21 18.89
CA THR A 374 -12.64 -27.35 19.33
C THR A 374 -12.99 -28.26 18.14
N SER A 375 -13.57 -29.44 18.40
CA SER A 375 -14.00 -30.37 17.34
C SER A 375 -15.17 -29.84 16.49
N ASP A 376 -15.96 -28.92 17.05
CA ASP A 376 -17.02 -28.14 16.41
C ASP A 376 -16.57 -26.74 15.94
N PHE A 377 -15.26 -26.48 15.88
CA PHE A 377 -14.62 -25.29 15.26
C PHE A 377 -14.75 -23.93 15.98
N TRP A 378 -15.07 -23.90 17.27
CA TRP A 378 -14.84 -22.71 18.08
C TRP A 378 -13.34 -22.47 18.32
N LEU A 379 -12.90 -21.21 18.21
CA LEU A 379 -11.53 -20.81 18.52
C LEU A 379 -11.30 -20.85 20.04
N THR A 380 -10.14 -21.33 20.49
CA THR A 380 -9.82 -21.46 21.92
C THR A 380 -8.30 -21.53 22.17
N PRO A 381 -7.75 -21.00 23.28
CA PRO A 381 -8.41 -20.17 24.30
C PRO A 381 -8.72 -18.76 23.80
N VAL A 382 -9.87 -18.23 24.20
CA VAL A 382 -10.37 -16.91 23.81
C VAL A 382 -10.88 -16.16 25.03
N VAL A 383 -10.92 -14.84 24.95
CA VAL A 383 -11.59 -13.99 25.94
C VAL A 383 -13.10 -14.27 25.99
N LEU A 384 -13.73 -14.04 27.15
CA LEU A 384 -15.18 -13.99 27.27
C LEU A 384 -15.66 -12.57 26.85
N PRO A 385 -16.45 -12.38 25.78
CA PRO A 385 -16.75 -11.04 25.25
C PRO A 385 -17.39 -10.07 26.26
N TYR A 386 -18.06 -10.59 27.28
CA TYR A 386 -18.77 -9.82 28.32
C TYR A 386 -17.95 -9.61 29.60
N ASP A 387 -16.76 -10.23 29.73
CA ASP A 387 -15.80 -10.02 30.82
C ASP A 387 -14.39 -10.35 30.33
N PHE A 388 -13.67 -9.30 29.95
CA PHE A 388 -12.32 -9.36 29.35
C PHE A 388 -11.22 -9.80 30.33
N HIS A 389 -11.53 -10.00 31.61
CA HIS A 389 -10.64 -10.65 32.58
C HIS A 389 -10.83 -12.17 32.63
N GLN A 390 -11.87 -12.73 32.00
CA GLN A 390 -12.21 -14.16 32.05
C GLN A 390 -11.95 -14.90 30.74
N LEU A 391 -11.56 -16.18 30.88
CA LEU A 391 -11.43 -17.13 29.78
C LEU A 391 -12.81 -17.55 29.28
N GLY A 392 -13.13 -17.21 28.04
CA GLY A 392 -14.34 -17.62 27.34
C GLY A 392 -14.30 -19.09 26.87
N LYS A 393 -15.49 -19.66 26.67
CA LYS A 393 -15.63 -20.97 25.99
C LYS A 393 -15.82 -20.79 24.49
N HIS A 394 -16.76 -19.92 24.12
CA HIS A 394 -17.08 -19.52 22.77
C HIS A 394 -17.01 -17.98 22.71
N SER A 395 -16.62 -17.43 21.57
CA SER A 395 -16.55 -15.98 21.32
C SER A 395 -16.89 -15.74 19.84
N PRO A 396 -18.04 -15.10 19.52
CA PRO A 396 -18.45 -14.85 18.14
C PRO A 396 -17.49 -13.91 17.40
N GLU A 397 -17.07 -12.82 18.04
CA GLU A 397 -16.02 -11.92 17.54
C GLU A 397 -14.74 -12.68 17.15
N ALA A 398 -14.30 -13.66 17.96
CA ALA A 398 -13.13 -14.47 17.65
C ALA A 398 -13.33 -15.37 16.41
N GLN A 399 -14.55 -15.80 16.11
CA GLN A 399 -14.85 -16.48 14.84
C GLN A 399 -14.76 -15.50 13.66
N ALA A 400 -15.28 -14.27 13.80
CA ALA A 400 -15.17 -13.24 12.77
C ALA A 400 -13.70 -12.88 12.47
N PHE A 401 -12.85 -12.78 13.50
CA PHE A 401 -11.41 -12.52 13.33
C PHE A 401 -10.72 -13.60 12.47
N VAL A 402 -11.11 -14.88 12.59
CA VAL A 402 -10.52 -15.96 11.78
C VAL A 402 -10.88 -15.77 10.29
N LEU A 403 -12.11 -15.34 10.00
CA LEU A 403 -12.54 -15.04 8.63
C LEU A 403 -11.82 -13.79 8.08
N GLU A 404 -11.68 -12.72 8.88
CA GLU A 404 -10.87 -11.54 8.52
C GLU A 404 -9.39 -11.89 8.27
N MET A 405 -8.82 -12.77 9.09
CA MET A 405 -7.42 -13.20 8.98
C MET A 405 -7.16 -13.95 7.67
N GLU A 406 -7.96 -14.97 7.33
CA GLU A 406 -7.76 -15.69 6.07
C GLU A 406 -8.17 -14.83 4.85
N ALA A 407 -9.18 -13.97 4.95
CA ALA A 407 -9.51 -13.02 3.87
C ALA A 407 -8.35 -12.02 3.61
N GLY A 408 -7.84 -11.35 4.65
CA GLY A 408 -6.72 -10.42 4.56
C GLY A 408 -5.44 -11.09 4.06
N ARG A 409 -5.18 -12.32 4.52
CA ARG A 409 -4.05 -13.12 4.05
C ARG A 409 -4.17 -13.51 2.57
N ASN A 410 -5.35 -13.95 2.13
CA ASN A 410 -5.59 -14.31 0.74
C ASN A 410 -5.41 -13.11 -0.20
N ASP A 411 -5.88 -11.91 0.21
CA ASP A 411 -5.61 -10.66 -0.51
C ASP A 411 -4.11 -10.31 -0.53
N TRP A 412 -3.40 -10.43 0.60
CA TRP A 412 -1.95 -10.18 0.65
C TRP A 412 -1.17 -11.12 -0.28
N LEU A 413 -1.48 -12.42 -0.27
CA LEU A 413 -0.87 -13.43 -1.16
C LEU A 413 -1.20 -13.15 -2.63
N ALA A 414 -2.46 -12.82 -2.95
CA ALA A 414 -2.86 -12.43 -4.30
C ALA A 414 -2.13 -11.14 -4.74
N GLY A 415 -1.97 -10.16 -3.85
CA GLY A 415 -1.21 -8.93 -4.06
C GLY A 415 0.28 -9.19 -4.27
N LYS A 416 0.89 -10.11 -3.51
CA LYS A 416 2.28 -10.54 -3.65
C LYS A 416 2.52 -11.24 -5.00
N ASN A 417 1.61 -12.12 -5.41
CA ASN A 417 1.65 -12.77 -6.72
C ASN A 417 1.49 -11.77 -7.88
N LYS A 418 0.55 -10.82 -7.77
CA LYS A 418 0.38 -9.71 -8.73
C LYS A 418 1.64 -8.83 -8.82
N ARG A 419 2.27 -8.51 -7.68
CA ARG A 419 3.54 -7.75 -7.59
C ARG A 419 4.69 -8.52 -8.27
N SER A 420 4.85 -9.81 -7.99
CA SER A 420 5.88 -10.66 -8.61
C SER A 420 5.72 -10.74 -10.14
N ALA A 421 4.52 -11.05 -10.63
CA ALA A 421 4.23 -11.11 -12.07
C ALA A 421 4.43 -9.75 -12.77
N ARG A 422 4.18 -8.63 -12.08
CA ARG A 422 4.48 -7.28 -12.57
C ARG A 422 5.98 -7.00 -12.61
N ALA A 423 6.75 -7.41 -11.60
CA ALA A 423 8.21 -7.27 -11.56
C ALA A 423 8.87 -8.09 -12.69
N GLU A 424 8.51 -9.37 -12.84
CA GLU A 424 8.93 -10.20 -13.97
C GLU A 424 8.64 -9.54 -15.32
N ARG A 425 7.43 -9.03 -15.52
CA ARG A 425 7.03 -8.34 -16.76
C ARG A 425 7.83 -7.05 -16.98
N MET A 426 8.22 -6.36 -15.90
CA MET A 426 9.05 -5.17 -15.96
C MET A 426 10.50 -5.50 -16.31
N HIS A 427 11.10 -6.53 -15.73
CA HIS A 427 12.43 -7.03 -16.11
C HIS A 427 12.44 -7.43 -17.59
N LYS A 428 11.50 -8.27 -18.02
CA LYS A 428 11.36 -8.74 -19.41
C LYS A 428 11.22 -7.57 -20.40
N ASN A 429 10.53 -6.49 -20.01
CA ASN A 429 10.45 -5.25 -20.79
C ASN A 429 11.77 -4.46 -20.82
N GLN A 430 12.49 -4.35 -19.70
CA GLN A 430 13.80 -3.70 -19.62
C GLN A 430 14.84 -4.45 -20.46
N THR A 431 14.91 -5.77 -20.32
CA THR A 431 15.76 -6.67 -21.12
C THR A 431 15.45 -6.52 -22.60
N LEU A 432 14.17 -6.52 -23.01
CA LEU A 432 13.77 -6.29 -24.39
C LEU A 432 14.18 -4.89 -24.91
N SER A 433 14.11 -3.86 -24.07
CA SER A 433 14.53 -2.50 -24.42
C SER A 433 16.05 -2.40 -24.61
N ARG A 434 16.84 -2.88 -23.63
CA ARG A 434 18.30 -2.87 -23.70
C ARG A 434 18.81 -3.77 -24.83
N ALA A 435 18.22 -4.96 -25.02
CA ALA A 435 18.55 -5.85 -26.13
C ALA A 435 18.36 -5.19 -27.50
N ARG A 436 17.32 -4.36 -27.68
CA ARG A 436 17.10 -3.58 -28.91
C ARG A 436 18.17 -2.50 -29.10
N ALA A 437 18.60 -1.82 -28.04
CA ALA A 437 19.68 -0.84 -28.09
C ALA A 437 21.02 -1.51 -28.48
N LEU A 438 21.39 -2.60 -27.79
CA LEU A 438 22.58 -3.40 -28.12
C LEU A 438 22.53 -3.93 -29.55
N LEU A 439 21.38 -4.44 -30.00
CA LEU A 439 21.17 -4.95 -31.36
C LEU A 439 21.32 -3.85 -32.43
N HIS A 440 20.95 -2.61 -32.12
CA HIS A 440 21.13 -1.49 -33.04
C HIS A 440 22.62 -1.14 -33.22
N VAL A 441 23.37 -1.02 -32.11
CA VAL A 441 24.81 -0.74 -32.14
C VAL A 441 25.58 -1.88 -32.81
N ALA A 442 25.28 -3.12 -32.42
CA ALA A 442 25.94 -4.30 -32.99
C ALA A 442 25.68 -4.42 -34.50
N LYS A 443 24.42 -4.30 -34.97
CA LYS A 443 24.11 -4.34 -36.42
C LYS A 443 24.87 -3.28 -37.22
N ALA A 444 25.04 -2.07 -36.67
CA ALA A 444 25.76 -1.00 -37.35
C ALA A 444 27.27 -1.27 -37.46
N ARG A 445 27.87 -1.95 -36.46
CA ARG A 445 29.32 -2.23 -36.38
C ARG A 445 29.74 -3.66 -36.75
N THR A 446 28.81 -4.56 -37.09
CA THR A 446 29.11 -5.92 -37.60
C THR A 446 28.65 -6.16 -39.03
N GLY A 447 28.34 -5.10 -39.78
CA GLY A 447 27.99 -5.16 -41.21
C GLY A 447 29.22 -5.36 -42.12
N PRO A 448 29.02 -5.62 -43.42
CA PRO A 448 30.12 -5.75 -44.38
C PRO A 448 31.05 -4.54 -44.39
N GLY A 449 32.36 -4.77 -44.41
CA GLY A 449 33.40 -3.73 -44.37
C GLY A 449 33.76 -3.21 -42.97
N SER A 450 33.13 -3.71 -41.90
CA SER A 450 33.35 -3.23 -40.52
C SER A 450 34.61 -3.77 -39.82
N GLY A 451 35.25 -4.79 -40.37
CA GLY A 451 36.30 -5.57 -39.68
C GLY A 451 35.79 -6.56 -38.62
N HIS A 452 34.50 -6.48 -38.24
CA HIS A 452 33.85 -7.33 -37.24
C HIS A 452 32.66 -8.11 -37.85
N GLU A 453 32.84 -8.62 -39.08
CA GLU A 453 31.80 -9.35 -39.81
C GLU A 453 31.46 -10.70 -39.17
N LEU A 454 30.16 -10.98 -38.99
CA LEU A 454 29.69 -12.19 -38.30
C LEU A 454 29.42 -13.39 -39.22
N GLY A 455 29.35 -13.20 -40.55
CA GLY A 455 29.05 -14.26 -41.52
C GLY A 455 27.81 -15.08 -41.14
N ASP A 456 27.95 -16.42 -41.11
CA ASP A 456 26.92 -17.37 -40.70
C ASP A 456 26.38 -17.17 -39.28
N GLY A 457 27.09 -16.41 -38.43
CA GLY A 457 26.67 -16.04 -37.08
C GLY A 457 25.64 -14.90 -37.02
N ALA A 458 25.45 -14.14 -38.10
CA ALA A 458 24.55 -12.98 -38.13
C ALA A 458 23.09 -13.26 -37.72
N PRO A 459 22.46 -14.41 -38.04
CA PRO A 459 21.09 -14.72 -37.61
C PRO A 459 20.93 -14.80 -36.08
N GLY A 460 21.98 -15.19 -35.35
CA GLY A 460 21.94 -15.32 -33.90
C GLY A 460 22.04 -14.01 -33.13
N LEU A 461 22.35 -12.90 -33.81
CA LEU A 461 22.64 -11.61 -33.19
C LEU A 461 21.53 -11.09 -32.25
N PRO A 462 20.22 -11.20 -32.55
CA PRO A 462 19.17 -10.76 -31.62
C PRO A 462 19.15 -11.57 -30.31
N ALA A 463 19.45 -12.87 -30.35
CA ALA A 463 19.49 -13.72 -29.17
C ALA A 463 20.74 -13.45 -28.31
N VAL A 464 21.89 -13.20 -28.96
CA VAL A 464 23.12 -12.76 -28.28
C VAL A 464 22.92 -11.40 -27.61
N CYS A 465 22.31 -10.42 -28.28
CA CYS A 465 22.00 -9.12 -27.68
C CYS A 465 20.99 -9.22 -26.52
N ALA A 466 20.07 -10.19 -26.53
CA ALA A 466 19.16 -10.45 -25.42
C ALA A 466 19.86 -11.06 -24.19
N TYR A 467 20.78 -12.00 -24.41
CA TYR A 467 21.64 -12.55 -23.35
C TYR A 467 22.56 -11.49 -22.74
N LEU A 468 23.25 -10.69 -23.57
CA LEU A 468 24.12 -9.62 -23.08
C LEU A 468 23.33 -8.55 -22.32
N ALA A 469 22.12 -8.18 -22.79
CA ALA A 469 21.24 -7.28 -22.04
C ALA A 469 20.80 -7.83 -20.68
N SER A 470 20.51 -9.14 -20.58
CA SER A 470 20.12 -9.78 -19.33
C SER A 470 21.28 -9.92 -18.33
N LEU A 471 22.52 -10.08 -18.84
CA LEU A 471 23.74 -10.01 -18.04
C LEU A 471 24.03 -8.58 -17.54
N GLU A 472 23.95 -7.57 -18.42
CA GLU A 472 24.18 -6.16 -18.07
C GLU A 472 23.16 -5.64 -17.04
N LEU A 473 21.91 -6.12 -17.11
CA LEU A 473 20.86 -5.80 -16.14
C LEU A 473 20.85 -6.74 -14.91
N ASN A 474 21.74 -7.75 -14.88
CA ASN A 474 21.86 -8.76 -13.83
C ASN A 474 20.52 -9.39 -13.37
N ASN A 475 19.61 -9.64 -14.31
CA ASN A 475 18.22 -10.03 -14.00
C ASN A 475 17.84 -11.47 -14.37
N GLY A 476 18.70 -12.18 -15.11
CA GLY A 476 18.53 -13.61 -15.43
C GLY A 476 17.44 -13.98 -16.44
N ASP A 477 16.68 -13.00 -16.98
CA ASP A 477 15.62 -13.18 -18.00
C ASP A 477 16.05 -14.06 -19.18
N VAL A 478 17.31 -13.96 -19.63
CA VAL A 478 17.86 -14.71 -20.76
C VAL A 478 19.23 -15.26 -20.39
N ASN A 479 19.28 -16.54 -20.00
CA ASN A 479 20.54 -17.26 -19.81
C ASN A 479 21.14 -17.76 -21.14
N GLU A 480 22.42 -18.16 -21.08
CA GLU A 480 23.20 -18.55 -22.25
C GLU A 480 22.59 -19.74 -23.02
N LYS A 481 22.01 -20.72 -22.32
CA LYS A 481 21.38 -21.89 -22.93
C LYS A 481 20.11 -21.53 -23.68
N ILE A 482 19.31 -20.60 -23.15
CA ILE A 482 18.12 -20.06 -23.83
C ILE A 482 18.54 -19.29 -25.09
N ALA A 483 19.54 -18.41 -25.00
CA ALA A 483 20.02 -17.63 -26.14
C ALA A 483 20.69 -18.48 -27.23
N HIS A 484 21.53 -19.46 -26.85
CA HIS A 484 22.11 -20.42 -27.78
C HIS A 484 21.02 -21.13 -28.59
N ASN A 485 20.04 -21.74 -27.90
CA ASN A 485 18.95 -22.45 -28.56
C ASN A 485 18.10 -21.52 -29.44
N SER A 486 17.85 -20.28 -29.00
CA SER A 486 17.09 -19.28 -29.75
C SER A 486 17.85 -18.68 -30.94
N SER A 487 19.18 -18.79 -30.96
CA SER A 487 20.04 -18.29 -32.05
C SER A 487 20.09 -19.24 -33.25
N CYS A 488 19.74 -20.51 -33.06
CA CYS A 488 19.88 -21.60 -34.03
C CYS A 488 21.31 -21.77 -34.60
N LEU A 489 22.34 -21.29 -33.89
CA LEU A 489 23.75 -21.44 -34.27
C LEU A 489 24.37 -22.71 -33.67
N ALA A 490 25.45 -23.19 -34.28
CA ALA A 490 26.34 -24.18 -33.65
C ALA A 490 27.11 -23.54 -32.48
N PRO A 491 27.44 -24.28 -31.40
CA PRO A 491 28.03 -23.70 -30.18
C PRO A 491 29.28 -22.85 -30.42
N LYS A 492 30.22 -23.32 -31.26
CA LYS A 492 31.45 -22.58 -31.61
C LYS A 492 31.16 -21.24 -32.31
N ILE A 493 30.11 -21.19 -33.14
CA ILE A 493 29.69 -19.97 -33.85
C ILE A 493 29.02 -19.02 -32.85
N PHE A 494 28.13 -19.53 -31.99
CA PHE A 494 27.49 -18.74 -30.94
C PHE A 494 28.50 -18.05 -30.01
N THR A 495 29.49 -18.78 -29.48
CA THR A 495 30.56 -18.21 -28.65
C THR A 495 31.37 -17.14 -29.40
N ASN A 496 31.63 -17.34 -30.70
CA ASN A 496 32.29 -16.34 -31.53
C ASN A 496 31.46 -15.05 -31.65
N VAL A 497 30.16 -15.16 -31.95
CA VAL A 497 29.25 -14.00 -32.04
C VAL A 497 29.17 -13.26 -30.69
N VAL A 498 29.06 -13.98 -29.56
CA VAL A 498 29.08 -13.38 -28.22
C VAL A 498 30.37 -12.56 -27.98
N ASN A 499 31.53 -13.07 -28.40
CA ASN A 499 32.81 -12.39 -28.21
C ASN A 499 32.96 -11.16 -29.14
N VAL A 500 32.63 -11.29 -30.43
CA VAL A 500 32.69 -10.16 -31.38
C VAL A 500 31.75 -9.03 -30.95
N VAL A 501 30.52 -9.34 -30.52
CA VAL A 501 29.57 -8.33 -30.05
C VAL A 501 30.07 -7.63 -28.77
N ARG A 502 30.71 -8.35 -27.84
CA ARG A 502 31.32 -7.74 -26.65
C ARG A 502 32.44 -6.76 -27.00
N ILE A 503 33.31 -7.08 -27.96
CA ILE A 503 34.38 -6.18 -28.43
C ILE A 503 33.78 -4.91 -29.04
N VAL A 504 32.85 -5.09 -29.99
CA VAL A 504 32.15 -4.01 -30.70
C VAL A 504 31.41 -3.04 -29.76
N LEU A 505 30.83 -3.54 -28.66
CA LEU A 505 30.18 -2.71 -27.65
C LEU A 505 31.20 -1.96 -26.78
N ALA A 506 32.28 -2.62 -26.35
CA ALA A 506 33.33 -2.00 -25.53
C ALA A 506 34.06 -0.85 -26.26
N GLU A 507 34.30 -1.00 -27.57
CA GLU A 507 34.82 0.08 -28.42
C GLU A 507 33.85 1.29 -28.46
N SER A 508 32.55 1.04 -28.59
CA SER A 508 31.53 2.09 -28.63
C SER A 508 31.39 2.85 -27.30
N ASP A 509 31.51 2.16 -26.16
CA ASP A 509 31.46 2.80 -24.84
C ASP A 509 32.73 3.64 -24.57
N LEU A 510 33.89 3.23 -25.09
CA LEU A 510 35.12 4.01 -25.01
C LEU A 510 35.02 5.31 -25.82
N GLU A 511 34.47 5.26 -27.04
CA GLU A 511 34.21 6.44 -27.86
C GLU A 511 33.13 7.38 -27.27
N ALA A 512 32.15 6.84 -26.54
CA ALA A 512 31.14 7.64 -25.85
C ALA A 512 31.73 8.39 -24.65
N ARG A 513 32.55 7.71 -23.83
CA ARG A 513 33.22 8.30 -22.66
C ARG A 513 34.26 9.38 -23.00
N LEU A 514 34.64 9.51 -24.27
CA LEU A 514 35.54 10.56 -24.77
C LEU A 514 34.79 11.83 -25.27
N LYS A 515 33.45 11.88 -25.16
CA LYS A 515 32.62 13.02 -25.63
C LYS A 515 31.84 13.75 -24.53
N GLU A 516 31.64 13.10 -23.39
CA GLU A 516 30.88 13.62 -22.24
C GLU A 516 31.51 14.91 -21.67
N VAL A 517 30.71 15.97 -21.51
CA VAL A 517 31.16 17.27 -20.94
C VAL A 517 30.77 17.38 -19.47
N LYS A 518 31.69 17.90 -18.64
CA LYS A 518 31.55 18.01 -17.18
C LYS A 518 31.87 19.41 -16.68
N TYR A 519 31.20 19.84 -15.62
CA TYR A 519 31.42 21.18 -15.03
C TYR A 519 32.84 21.34 -14.50
N GLU A 520 33.43 20.28 -13.96
CA GLU A 520 34.78 20.25 -13.43
C GLU A 520 35.81 20.65 -14.52
N ASP A 521 35.64 20.16 -15.74
CA ASP A 521 36.47 20.49 -16.90
C ASP A 521 36.21 21.90 -17.43
N LEU A 522 34.94 22.34 -17.46
CA LEU A 522 34.56 23.72 -17.80
C LEU A 522 35.13 24.75 -16.80
N MET A 523 35.09 24.43 -15.50
CA MET A 523 35.63 25.24 -14.41
C MET A 523 37.16 25.29 -14.45
N ALA A 524 37.83 24.16 -14.70
CA ALA A 524 39.28 24.08 -14.83
C ALA A 524 39.79 24.89 -16.04
N SER A 525 39.20 24.67 -17.22
CA SER A 525 39.57 25.37 -18.47
C SER A 525 39.36 26.89 -18.36
N HIS A 526 38.26 27.33 -17.76
CA HIS A 526 37.95 28.76 -17.57
C HIS A 526 38.51 29.37 -16.27
N LYS A 527 39.27 28.60 -15.49
CA LYS A 527 39.96 29.00 -14.24
C LYS A 527 39.03 29.60 -13.18
N VAL A 528 37.85 28.99 -13.00
CA VAL A 528 36.89 29.40 -11.98
C VAL A 528 37.44 29.02 -10.60
N LEU A 529 37.45 29.98 -9.66
CA LEU A 529 37.95 29.78 -8.29
C LEU A 529 36.77 29.46 -7.34
N ARG A 530 37.07 28.92 -6.16
CA ARG A 530 36.08 28.50 -5.15
C ARG A 530 35.08 27.45 -5.70
N GLY A 531 35.60 26.42 -6.35
CA GLY A 531 34.79 25.35 -6.95
C GLY A 531 33.96 24.55 -5.94
N ASP A 532 34.38 24.54 -4.68
CA ASP A 532 33.65 24.08 -3.49
C ASP A 532 32.26 24.73 -3.33
N LEU A 533 32.11 26.00 -3.72
CA LEU A 533 30.82 26.70 -3.68
C LEU A 533 30.11 26.76 -5.04
N VAL A 534 30.87 26.87 -6.14
CA VAL A 534 30.30 27.05 -7.48
C VAL A 534 29.76 25.73 -8.07
N LEU A 535 30.40 24.59 -7.81
CA LEU A 535 29.97 23.30 -8.35
C LEU A 535 28.59 22.84 -7.82
N PRO A 536 28.25 23.01 -6.53
CA PRO A 536 26.88 22.82 -6.05
C PRO A 536 25.85 23.66 -6.82
N TRP A 537 26.11 24.96 -7.01
CA TRP A 537 25.17 25.87 -7.70
C TRP A 537 24.93 25.49 -9.16
N LEU A 538 25.97 25.04 -9.88
CA LEU A 538 25.84 24.54 -11.25
C LEU A 538 24.93 23.30 -11.32
N ARG A 539 25.16 22.32 -10.44
CA ARG A 539 24.36 21.09 -10.38
C ARG A 539 22.92 21.34 -9.91
N GLU A 540 22.72 22.29 -9.00
CA GLU A 540 21.40 22.69 -8.50
C GLU A 540 20.58 23.40 -9.58
N ALA A 541 21.21 24.27 -10.38
CA ALA A 541 20.57 24.96 -11.51
C ALA A 541 20.18 24.00 -12.64
N GLU A 542 21.05 23.03 -12.99
CA GLU A 542 20.70 21.97 -13.95
C GLU A 542 19.53 21.11 -13.44
N ALA A 543 19.55 20.74 -12.15
CA ALA A 543 18.47 19.93 -11.56
C ALA A 543 17.11 20.65 -11.61
N LEU A 544 17.04 21.94 -11.25
CA LEU A 544 15.79 22.71 -11.36
C LEU A 544 15.34 22.89 -12.82
N LEU A 545 16.27 23.18 -13.73
CA LEU A 545 15.98 23.35 -15.15
C LEU A 545 15.34 22.09 -15.76
N LEU A 546 15.87 20.91 -15.43
CA LEU A 546 15.33 19.63 -15.89
C LEU A 546 14.02 19.26 -15.18
N GLN A 547 13.86 19.58 -13.89
CA GLN A 547 12.62 19.36 -13.14
C GLN A 547 11.45 20.26 -13.62
N SER A 548 11.74 21.45 -14.15
CA SER A 548 10.72 22.35 -14.71
C SER A 548 9.94 21.74 -15.88
N GLY A 549 10.51 20.74 -16.57
CA GLY A 549 9.94 20.13 -17.76
C GLY A 549 9.92 21.00 -19.02
N GLN A 550 10.33 22.28 -18.91
CA GLN A 550 10.46 23.22 -20.04
C GLN A 550 11.58 22.79 -20.98
N VAL A 551 12.71 22.37 -20.42
CA VAL A 551 13.87 21.83 -21.16
C VAL A 551 13.86 20.30 -21.11
N ARG A 552 14.15 19.64 -22.23
CA ARG A 552 14.21 18.17 -22.31
C ARG A 552 15.43 17.70 -23.09
N VAL A 553 16.44 17.24 -22.37
CA VAL A 553 17.58 16.50 -22.93
C VAL A 553 17.07 15.18 -23.51
N LYS A 554 17.22 15.00 -24.83
CA LYS A 554 16.91 13.77 -25.58
C LYS A 554 18.18 13.12 -26.10
N ASN A 555 19.15 13.92 -26.52
CA ASN A 555 20.42 13.51 -27.10
C ASN A 555 21.62 14.18 -26.39
N HIS A 556 22.83 13.70 -26.70
CA HIS A 556 24.09 14.24 -26.18
C HIS A 556 24.37 15.71 -26.55
N PRO A 557 24.01 16.24 -27.74
CA PRO A 557 24.15 17.68 -28.01
C PRO A 557 23.33 18.54 -27.04
N ASP A 558 22.12 18.12 -26.71
CA ASP A 558 21.20 18.80 -25.79
C ASP A 558 21.80 18.88 -24.36
N ASP A 559 22.44 17.81 -23.90
CA ASP A 559 23.17 17.73 -22.62
C ASP A 559 24.35 18.72 -22.57
N VAL A 560 25.11 18.79 -23.66
CA VAL A 560 26.25 19.72 -23.79
C VAL A 560 25.78 21.18 -23.88
N LEU A 561 24.69 21.45 -24.60
CA LEU A 561 24.02 22.75 -24.66
C LEU A 561 23.59 23.20 -23.26
N VAL A 562 22.86 22.35 -22.51
CA VAL A 562 22.40 22.65 -21.14
C VAL A 562 23.57 22.97 -20.22
N LYS A 563 24.60 22.11 -20.16
CA LYS A 563 25.76 22.31 -19.28
C LYS A 563 26.56 23.57 -19.64
N CYS A 564 26.69 23.88 -20.93
CA CYS A 564 27.34 25.13 -21.38
C CYS A 564 26.51 26.38 -21.02
N ALA A 565 25.18 26.33 -21.16
CA ALA A 565 24.30 27.44 -20.85
C ALA A 565 24.23 27.73 -19.33
N VAL A 566 24.03 26.69 -18.50
CA VAL A 566 24.05 26.78 -17.03
C VAL A 566 25.41 27.30 -16.53
N PHE A 567 26.52 26.82 -17.11
CA PHE A 567 27.86 27.32 -16.79
C PHE A 567 28.07 28.79 -17.18
N TYR A 568 27.54 29.22 -18.34
CA TYR A 568 27.62 30.61 -18.77
C TYR A 568 26.78 31.54 -17.88
N TRP A 569 25.53 31.17 -17.60
CA TRP A 569 24.60 31.91 -16.74
C TRP A 569 25.21 32.14 -15.34
N THR A 570 25.62 31.06 -14.69
CA THR A 570 26.28 31.12 -13.37
C THR A 570 27.55 31.97 -13.41
N SER A 571 28.33 31.90 -14.50
CA SER A 571 29.52 32.74 -14.68
C SER A 571 29.21 34.24 -14.76
N GLN A 572 28.06 34.64 -15.33
CA GLN A 572 27.65 36.06 -15.34
C GLN A 572 27.24 36.54 -13.94
N LEU A 573 26.51 35.73 -13.16
CA LEU A 573 26.13 36.06 -11.79
C LEU A 573 27.35 36.25 -10.85
N LEU A 574 28.38 35.42 -11.03
CA LEU A 574 29.67 35.57 -10.37
C LEU A 574 30.44 36.85 -10.79
N GLY A 575 30.04 37.50 -11.88
CA GLY A 575 30.70 38.67 -12.46
C GLY A 575 31.93 38.33 -13.30
N LEU A 576 32.02 37.12 -13.88
CA LEU A 576 33.17 36.66 -14.66
C LEU A 576 33.10 37.15 -16.12
N VAL A 577 33.08 38.47 -16.33
CA VAL A 577 32.98 39.17 -17.65
C VAL A 577 34.01 38.71 -18.70
N ARG A 578 35.07 38.00 -18.28
CA ARG A 578 36.04 37.33 -19.17
C ARG A 578 35.48 36.14 -19.95
N ILE A 579 34.39 35.52 -19.48
CA ILE A 579 33.73 34.37 -20.10
C ILE A 579 32.61 34.91 -21.00
N LYS A 580 32.78 34.76 -22.32
CA LYS A 580 31.86 35.24 -23.36
C LYS A 580 31.24 34.04 -24.09
N ARG A 581 30.00 34.16 -24.57
CA ARG A 581 29.27 33.09 -25.29
C ARG A 581 30.13 32.31 -26.32
N PRO A 582 30.95 32.96 -27.19
CA PRO A 582 31.76 32.25 -28.19
C PRO A 582 32.88 31.36 -27.62
N HIS A 583 33.19 31.43 -26.33
CA HIS A 583 34.14 30.54 -25.66
C HIS A 583 33.53 29.16 -25.34
N LEU A 584 32.20 29.05 -25.34
CA LEU A 584 31.45 27.84 -25.02
C LEU A 584 30.70 27.30 -26.24
N THR A 585 30.10 28.16 -27.07
CA THR A 585 29.37 27.68 -28.26
C THR A 585 30.30 27.12 -29.34
N ARG A 586 31.45 27.77 -29.60
CA ARG A 586 32.38 27.35 -30.67
C ARG A 586 33.08 26.00 -30.45
N PRO A 587 33.61 25.66 -29.25
CA PRO A 587 34.26 24.36 -29.05
C PRO A 587 33.31 23.16 -29.15
N HIS A 588 32.02 23.38 -28.91
CA HIS A 588 31.00 22.34 -28.86
C HIS A 588 30.01 22.37 -30.04
N ALA A 589 30.24 23.25 -31.02
CA ALA A 589 29.38 23.45 -32.20
C ALA A 589 27.89 23.71 -31.87
N ILE A 590 27.64 24.43 -30.77
CA ILE A 590 26.30 24.80 -30.30
C ILE A 590 25.80 26.01 -31.12
N ASP A 591 24.51 25.98 -31.49
CA ASP A 591 23.88 27.11 -32.19
C ASP A 591 23.74 28.35 -31.28
N PRO A 592 24.06 29.58 -31.75
CA PRO A 592 23.97 30.77 -30.92
C PRO A 592 22.56 31.15 -30.47
N ASP A 593 21.54 30.85 -31.27
CA ASP A 593 20.16 31.29 -31.03
C ASP A 593 19.48 30.33 -30.04
N GLU A 594 19.66 29.01 -30.22
CA GLU A 594 19.26 28.00 -29.22
C GLU A 594 19.92 28.25 -27.84
N PHE A 595 21.16 28.74 -27.84
CA PHE A 595 21.88 29.07 -26.60
C PHE A 595 21.28 30.29 -25.88
N ASP A 596 20.85 31.31 -26.61
CA ASP A 596 20.27 32.53 -26.04
C ASP A 596 18.83 32.31 -25.53
N ASP A 597 18.00 31.57 -26.26
CA ASP A 597 16.66 31.16 -25.81
C ASP A 597 16.74 30.33 -24.51
N LEU A 598 17.71 29.43 -24.42
CA LEU A 598 17.95 28.63 -23.21
C LEU A 598 18.42 29.49 -22.02
N LEU A 599 19.19 30.56 -22.25
CA LEU A 599 19.59 31.49 -21.18
C LEU A 599 18.42 32.30 -20.63
N LEU A 600 17.45 32.68 -21.46
CA LEU A 600 16.20 33.31 -21.01
C LEU A 600 15.38 32.33 -20.16
N THR A 601 15.31 31.07 -20.60
CA THR A 601 14.61 29.98 -19.91
C THR A 601 15.24 29.69 -18.54
N ILE A 602 16.57 29.68 -18.45
CA ILE A 602 17.31 29.48 -17.19
C ILE A 602 17.05 30.63 -16.20
N ASP A 603 17.01 31.90 -16.63
CA ASP A 603 16.81 33.02 -15.69
C ASP A 603 15.39 33.05 -15.09
N ASP A 604 14.37 32.62 -15.84
CA ASP A 604 12.97 32.48 -15.36
C ASP A 604 12.77 31.28 -14.42
N VAL A 605 13.39 30.13 -14.72
CA VAL A 605 13.27 28.93 -13.87
C VAL A 605 14.13 29.03 -12.60
N CYS A 606 15.34 29.60 -12.70
CA CYS A 606 16.33 29.56 -11.62
C CYS A 606 16.37 30.83 -10.75
N LEU A 607 15.31 31.64 -10.72
CA LEU A 607 15.17 32.88 -9.93
C LEU A 607 15.67 32.73 -8.48
N SER A 608 15.26 31.66 -7.79
CA SER A 608 15.63 31.40 -6.39
C SER A 608 17.12 31.13 -6.18
N ILE A 609 17.77 30.46 -7.15
CA ILE A 609 19.22 30.25 -7.18
C ILE A 609 19.93 31.55 -7.53
N ARG A 610 19.41 32.31 -8.51
CA ARG A 610 19.96 33.60 -8.96
C ARG A 610 20.09 34.58 -7.79
N ASP A 611 19.03 34.70 -7.00
CA ASP A 611 18.96 35.64 -5.89
C ASP A 611 19.85 35.17 -4.72
N ARG A 612 19.94 33.86 -4.45
CA ARG A 612 20.90 33.26 -3.50
C ARG A 612 22.36 33.51 -3.89
N ILE A 613 22.73 33.26 -5.14
CA ILE A 613 24.09 33.53 -5.67
C ILE A 613 24.39 35.01 -5.58
N THR A 614 23.44 35.88 -5.96
CA THR A 614 23.63 37.34 -5.95
C THR A 614 23.85 37.88 -4.53
N ALA A 615 23.08 37.38 -3.55
CA ALA A 615 23.24 37.72 -2.13
C ALA A 615 24.61 37.25 -1.58
N GLU A 616 25.04 36.03 -1.90
CA GLU A 616 26.34 35.51 -1.46
C GLU A 616 27.51 36.24 -2.13
N VAL A 617 27.41 36.54 -3.42
CA VAL A 617 28.40 37.36 -4.15
C VAL A 617 28.47 38.78 -3.57
N ALA A 618 27.34 39.38 -3.15
CA ALA A 618 27.33 40.65 -2.44
C ALA A 618 28.01 40.54 -1.06
N ARG A 619 27.69 39.49 -0.28
CA ARG A 619 28.32 39.22 1.03
C ARG A 619 29.84 39.11 0.92
N LEU A 620 30.34 38.33 -0.04
CA LEU A 620 31.77 38.13 -0.29
C LEU A 620 32.46 39.40 -0.80
N ARG A 621 31.77 40.25 -1.59
CA ARG A 621 32.30 41.57 -2.01
C ARG A 621 32.42 42.53 -0.83
N GLU A 622 31.46 42.55 0.09
CA GLU A 622 31.54 43.36 1.32
C GLU A 622 32.58 42.82 2.32
N GLU A 623 32.75 41.51 2.43
CA GLU A 623 33.82 40.89 3.21
C GLU A 623 35.21 41.25 2.65
N ALA A 624 35.38 41.19 1.32
CA ALA A 624 36.60 41.64 0.66
C ALA A 624 36.88 43.13 0.93
N LYS A 625 35.88 44.01 0.80
CA LYS A 625 36.00 45.44 1.16
C LYS A 625 36.41 45.64 2.63
N LYS A 626 35.76 44.94 3.57
CA LYS A 626 36.06 45.02 5.01
C LYS A 626 37.48 44.58 5.33
N ASN A 627 37.96 43.50 4.69
CA ASN A 627 39.33 43.04 4.83
C ASN A 627 40.33 44.04 4.22
N THR A 628 40.05 44.61 3.04
CA THR A 628 40.88 45.68 2.46
C THR A 628 40.93 46.93 3.37
N ALA A 629 39.79 47.33 3.93
CA ALA A 629 39.68 48.46 4.86
C ALA A 629 40.49 48.23 6.15
N LYS A 630 40.46 47.01 6.71
CA LYS A 630 41.30 46.61 7.86
C LYS A 630 42.80 46.72 7.55
N THR A 631 43.21 46.38 6.33
CA THR A 631 44.63 46.51 5.91
C THR A 631 45.05 47.96 5.77
N THR A 632 44.16 48.86 5.33
CA THR A 632 44.47 50.30 5.22
C THR A 632 44.43 51.06 6.55
N THR A 633 43.55 50.69 7.50
CA THR A 633 43.51 51.35 8.82
C THR A 633 44.64 50.91 9.76
N ALA A 634 45.23 49.73 9.54
CA ALA A 634 46.43 49.28 10.26
C ALA A 634 47.73 50.02 9.87
N ALA A 635 47.71 50.87 8.83
CA ALA A 635 48.91 51.46 8.23
C ALA A 635 49.17 52.94 8.61
N SER A 636 48.34 53.56 9.48
CA SER A 636 48.37 55.01 9.75
C SER A 636 48.92 55.43 11.12
N SER A 637 49.69 54.58 11.81
CA SER A 637 50.15 54.84 13.20
C SER A 637 51.65 54.58 13.48
N SER A 638 52.55 54.72 12.50
CA SER A 638 54.02 54.71 12.75
C SER A 638 54.87 55.37 11.64
N ALA A 639 54.69 56.66 11.39
CA ALA A 639 55.45 57.39 10.37
C ALA A 639 56.79 57.97 10.89
N LYS A 640 57.94 57.39 10.49
CA LYS A 640 59.21 58.14 10.27
C LYS A 640 60.34 57.31 9.62
N LYS A 641 60.64 57.66 8.34
CA LYS A 641 61.92 57.42 7.60
C LYS A 641 62.29 55.93 7.35
N GLN A 642 63.04 55.55 6.30
CA GLN A 642 63.74 56.35 5.29
C GLN A 642 63.78 55.65 3.90
N THR A 643 63.98 56.46 2.86
CA THR A 643 64.39 56.15 1.47
C THR A 643 65.40 54.98 1.32
N LYS A 644 65.57 54.25 0.19
CA LYS A 644 65.53 54.61 -1.27
C LYS A 644 65.27 53.32 -2.15
N PRO A 645 65.57 53.16 -3.48
CA PRO A 645 64.62 52.47 -4.38
C PRO A 645 65.13 51.24 -5.20
N LYS A 646 64.16 50.51 -5.78
CA LYS A 646 64.16 49.73 -7.05
C LYS A 646 65.52 49.40 -7.72
N PRO A 647 65.92 48.11 -7.82
CA PRO A 647 67.11 47.69 -8.57
C PRO A 647 66.84 47.40 -10.07
N PRO A 648 67.80 47.64 -10.97
CA PRO A 648 67.84 47.10 -12.34
C PRO A 648 68.66 45.79 -12.44
N LYS A 649 68.56 45.13 -13.60
CA LYS A 649 69.39 44.01 -14.09
C LYS A 649 70.62 44.54 -14.89
N PRO A 650 71.61 43.73 -15.30
CA PRO A 650 72.07 42.40 -14.81
C PRO A 650 73.62 42.23 -14.74
N SER A 651 74.08 41.03 -14.32
CA SER A 651 75.33 40.35 -14.74
C SER A 651 76.72 40.91 -14.33
N GLY A 652 77.72 40.02 -14.16
CA GLY A 652 79.13 40.42 -14.07
C GLY A 652 80.08 39.52 -13.27
N SER A 653 80.77 38.61 -13.97
CA SER A 653 81.99 37.85 -13.61
C SER A 653 82.88 38.37 -12.45
N SER A 654 83.44 37.44 -11.64
CA SER A 654 84.92 37.22 -11.58
C SER A 654 85.31 36.00 -10.72
N ALA A 655 86.45 35.39 -11.04
CA ALA A 655 87.00 34.22 -10.33
C ALA A 655 88.38 34.50 -9.72
N LYS A 656 88.70 33.81 -8.60
CA LYS A 656 90.06 33.34 -8.26
C LYS A 656 90.01 32.25 -7.16
N LYS A 657 91.18 31.75 -6.75
CA LYS A 657 91.42 30.38 -6.22
C LYS A 657 92.45 30.42 -5.06
N GLN A 658 92.60 29.30 -4.34
CA GLN A 658 93.58 28.99 -3.26
C GLN A 658 93.06 29.26 -1.82
N VAL A 659 93.40 28.49 -0.76
CA VAL A 659 94.18 27.22 -0.65
C VAL A 659 93.73 26.36 0.58
N ALA A 660 94.33 25.17 0.75
CA ALA A 660 94.12 24.13 1.78
C ALA A 660 94.27 24.58 3.27
N LYS A 661 93.99 23.79 4.32
CA LYS A 661 94.54 22.43 4.61
C LYS A 661 93.77 21.62 5.70
N GLU A 662 94.05 20.31 5.75
CA GLU A 662 93.54 19.23 6.63
C GLU A 662 94.35 19.10 7.96
N PRO A 663 93.95 18.30 9.00
CA PRO A 663 93.95 16.82 8.92
C PRO A 663 92.90 16.00 9.73
N SER A 664 92.70 14.75 9.26
CA SER A 664 92.41 13.44 9.90
C SER A 664 92.11 13.26 11.41
N PRO A 665 91.44 12.15 11.82
CA PRO A 665 90.64 11.14 11.09
C PRO A 665 89.17 11.15 11.64
N ALA A 666 88.28 10.14 11.67
CA ALA A 666 88.09 8.74 11.23
C ALA A 666 86.54 8.50 11.17
N THR A 667 85.86 7.40 10.78
CA THR A 667 86.05 6.09 10.08
C THR A 667 84.61 5.65 9.65
N ALA A 668 84.29 4.67 8.79
CA ALA A 668 85.04 3.69 8.00
C ALA A 668 84.25 3.25 6.71
N SER A 669 84.90 2.38 5.93
CA SER A 669 84.45 1.35 4.97
C SER A 669 82.96 1.04 4.66
N THR A 670 82.54 0.74 3.41
CA THR A 670 83.17 0.90 2.07
C THR A 670 82.21 0.56 0.89
N SER A 671 82.14 1.45 -0.13
CA SER A 671 82.06 1.17 -1.60
C SER A 671 80.86 0.41 -2.25
N LYS A 672 80.50 0.54 -3.55
CA LYS A 672 80.76 1.54 -4.64
C LYS A 672 79.70 1.35 -5.79
N SER A 673 79.58 2.34 -6.70
CA SER A 673 78.64 2.48 -7.86
C SER A 673 79.17 1.80 -9.17
N PRO A 674 78.69 2.03 -10.45
CA PRO A 674 77.59 2.88 -11.00
C PRO A 674 76.78 2.39 -12.28
N SER A 675 75.87 3.24 -12.80
CA SER A 675 75.54 3.46 -14.24
C SER A 675 74.63 2.51 -15.07
N LYS A 676 74.36 2.89 -16.35
CA LYS A 676 73.21 2.50 -17.21
C LYS A 676 73.44 1.34 -18.21
N SER A 677 72.38 0.54 -18.45
CA SER A 677 71.88 -0.06 -19.73
C SER A 677 72.78 -0.86 -20.71
N ALA A 678 72.44 -2.14 -20.98
CA ALA A 678 72.11 -2.69 -22.35
C ALA A 678 71.99 -4.26 -22.48
N LEU A 679 70.89 -4.73 -23.07
CA LEU A 679 70.67 -5.86 -24.05
C LEU A 679 71.35 -7.27 -24.00
N LYS A 680 70.50 -8.30 -24.26
CA LYS A 680 70.66 -9.60 -25.04
C LYS A 680 71.11 -10.94 -24.37
N ARG A 681 70.17 -11.91 -24.39
CA ARG A 681 70.27 -13.39 -24.68
C ARG A 681 71.12 -14.27 -23.72
N THR A 682 70.99 -15.61 -23.59
CA THR A 682 70.37 -16.67 -24.45
C THR A 682 69.85 -17.89 -23.62
N LEU A 683 69.08 -18.79 -24.25
CA LEU A 683 68.65 -20.16 -23.82
C LEU A 683 69.84 -21.17 -23.73
N PRO A 684 69.77 -22.36 -23.04
CA PRO A 684 68.84 -23.48 -23.37
C PRO A 684 68.37 -24.46 -22.24
N THR A 685 67.51 -25.42 -22.64
CA THR A 685 67.01 -26.66 -21.96
C THR A 685 67.98 -27.86 -22.12
N PRO A 686 68.01 -28.94 -21.28
CA PRO A 686 67.00 -30.05 -21.20
C PRO A 686 66.89 -30.71 -19.77
N SER A 687 66.48 -31.98 -19.54
CA SER A 687 65.16 -32.65 -19.71
C SER A 687 65.08 -34.03 -18.98
N VAL A 688 63.87 -34.59 -18.76
CA VAL A 688 63.52 -36.05 -18.65
C VAL A 688 63.73 -36.83 -17.31
N ALA A 689 62.77 -37.76 -17.05
CA ALA A 689 62.78 -39.02 -16.24
C ALA A 689 62.05 -39.12 -14.87
N GLU A 690 60.96 -39.91 -14.90
CA GLU A 690 60.32 -40.79 -13.88
C GLU A 690 61.24 -42.02 -13.53
N PRO A 691 60.96 -43.00 -12.60
CA PRO A 691 59.62 -43.56 -12.27
C PRO A 691 59.35 -44.22 -10.87
N ASP A 692 58.11 -44.74 -10.73
CA ASP A 692 57.63 -45.99 -10.07
C ASP A 692 57.98 -46.37 -8.60
N ALA A 693 56.94 -46.59 -7.78
CA ALA A 693 56.46 -47.94 -7.37
C ALA A 693 55.32 -47.91 -6.31
N SER A 694 54.45 -48.93 -6.28
CA SER A 694 53.31 -49.09 -5.31
C SER A 694 53.48 -50.37 -4.43
N PRO A 695 52.49 -51.14 -3.87
CA PRO A 695 51.06 -51.31 -4.22
C PRO A 695 50.00 -51.62 -3.10
N SER A 696 48.73 -51.72 -3.55
CA SER A 696 47.62 -52.53 -2.97
C SER A 696 46.91 -51.97 -1.71
N LYS A 697 45.58 -52.02 -1.54
CA LYS A 697 44.47 -52.86 -2.10
C LYS A 697 43.19 -51.97 -2.26
N ARG A 698 42.08 -52.32 -2.92
CA ARG A 698 41.62 -53.55 -3.63
C ARG A 698 40.93 -53.21 -4.99
N ARG A 699 39.66 -53.61 -5.26
CA ARG A 699 38.98 -53.48 -6.58
C ARG A 699 37.45 -53.77 -6.54
N VAL A 700 36.65 -53.04 -7.35
CA VAL A 700 35.40 -53.51 -8.01
C VAL A 700 35.37 -52.97 -9.46
N SER A 701 34.78 -53.69 -10.42
CA SER A 701 34.62 -53.33 -11.85
C SER A 701 33.36 -54.04 -12.41
N PHE A 702 32.69 -53.58 -13.48
CA PHE A 702 33.06 -53.77 -14.91
C PHE A 702 32.13 -53.00 -15.88
N MET A 703 32.52 -52.94 -17.18
CA MET A 703 31.70 -52.54 -18.34
C MET A 703 31.89 -53.53 -19.51
N HIS A 704 30.92 -53.61 -20.44
CA HIS A 704 31.18 -53.82 -21.88
C HIS A 704 29.95 -53.44 -22.76
N THR A 705 30.06 -53.61 -24.09
CA THR A 705 29.20 -53.06 -25.17
C THR A 705 28.62 -54.20 -26.07
N ALA A 706 27.88 -54.03 -27.18
CA ALA A 706 27.69 -52.90 -28.11
C ALA A 706 26.39 -53.00 -28.97
N ASP A 707 26.34 -52.18 -30.03
CA ASP A 707 25.61 -52.30 -31.32
C ASP A 707 24.08 -52.09 -31.48
N LEU A 708 23.78 -51.01 -32.22
CA LEU A 708 22.88 -50.89 -33.40
C LEU A 708 21.41 -51.39 -33.39
N ALA A 709 20.49 -50.42 -33.47
CA ALA A 709 19.38 -50.41 -34.46
C ALA A 709 18.76 -48.99 -34.60
N ASP A 710 18.30 -48.61 -35.80
CA ASP A 710 17.71 -47.30 -36.11
C ASP A 710 16.19 -47.20 -35.81
N THR A 711 15.70 -46.00 -35.48
CA THR A 711 14.79 -45.22 -36.37
C THR A 711 14.40 -43.83 -35.81
N LEU A 712 13.96 -42.94 -36.70
CA LEU A 712 13.71 -41.51 -36.46
C LEU A 712 12.29 -41.20 -35.92
N PRO A 713 12.13 -40.23 -35.00
CA PRO A 713 10.87 -39.53 -34.80
C PRO A 713 10.69 -38.40 -35.83
N GLN A 714 9.60 -38.41 -36.60
CA GLN A 714 9.24 -37.29 -37.49
C GLN A 714 8.47 -36.18 -36.75
N THR A 715 8.49 -34.96 -37.31
CA THR A 715 7.79 -33.78 -36.78
C THR A 715 6.34 -33.68 -37.27
N PRO A 716 5.47 -33.07 -36.45
CA PRO A 716 4.76 -31.86 -36.92
C PRO A 716 4.76 -30.75 -35.85
N SER A 717 4.93 -29.45 -36.14
CA SER A 717 4.30 -28.55 -37.14
C SER A 717 2.96 -27.93 -36.69
N LYS A 718 3.06 -26.87 -35.86
CA LYS A 718 2.27 -25.61 -35.80
C LYS A 718 0.73 -25.58 -36.04
N ARG A 719 0.06 -24.80 -35.17
CA ARG A 719 -1.20 -23.99 -35.35
C ARG A 719 -2.59 -24.66 -35.35
N ARG A 720 -3.37 -24.38 -34.29
CA ARG A 720 -4.68 -23.65 -34.26
C ARG A 720 -4.97 -23.31 -32.77
N ARG A 721 -5.57 -22.20 -32.31
CA ARG A 721 -6.68 -21.29 -32.69
C ARG A 721 -8.10 -21.87 -32.49
N VAL A 722 -8.62 -21.69 -31.27
CA VAL A 722 -10.00 -21.31 -30.86
C VAL A 722 -11.19 -21.89 -31.65
N ALA A 723 -12.04 -22.71 -31.01
CA ALA A 723 -13.48 -22.43 -30.78
C ALA A 723 -14.28 -23.64 -30.20
N ALA A 724 -15.19 -23.33 -29.26
CA ALA A 724 -16.52 -23.93 -29.00
C ALA A 724 -16.73 -25.44 -28.68
N THR A 725 -17.85 -25.71 -28.01
CA THR A 725 -18.43 -27.00 -27.56
C THR A 725 -19.22 -27.73 -28.66
N PRO A 726 -19.52 -29.05 -28.53
CA PRO A 726 -20.84 -29.43 -27.98
C PRO A 726 -20.95 -30.75 -27.15
N THR A 727 -21.98 -30.73 -26.31
CA THR A 727 -22.89 -31.74 -25.68
C THR A 727 -22.79 -33.28 -25.87
N SER A 728 -23.19 -33.96 -24.77
CA SER A 728 -24.04 -35.19 -24.63
C SER A 728 -23.52 -36.64 -24.86
N GLY A 729 -23.68 -37.46 -23.80
CA GLY A 729 -23.99 -38.92 -23.83
C GLY A 729 -22.85 -39.90 -24.13
N SER A 730 -22.94 -41.21 -23.79
CA SER A 730 -23.80 -41.91 -22.81
C SER A 730 -23.21 -43.30 -22.45
N MET A 731 -23.69 -43.88 -21.34
CA MET A 731 -23.45 -45.19 -20.70
C MET A 731 -22.91 -46.39 -21.52
N THR A 732 -21.98 -47.15 -20.90
CA THR A 732 -22.03 -48.62 -20.60
C THR A 732 -20.79 -48.95 -19.72
N SER A 733 -20.80 -49.55 -18.50
CA SER A 733 -21.54 -50.66 -17.86
C SER A 733 -20.94 -52.07 -18.09
N GLN A 734 -20.15 -52.57 -17.13
CA GLN A 734 -19.81 -53.98 -16.78
C GLN A 734 -19.04 -53.96 -15.43
N ASP A 735 -19.07 -54.93 -14.52
CA ASP A 735 -20.03 -56.02 -14.24
C ASP A 735 -19.92 -56.49 -12.76
N GLU A 736 -20.88 -57.33 -12.36
CA GLU A 736 -21.08 -58.14 -11.14
C GLU A 736 -19.84 -58.79 -10.46
N ALA A 737 -19.84 -59.32 -9.22
CA ALA A 737 -20.71 -59.27 -8.01
C ALA A 737 -19.91 -59.94 -6.84
N SER A 738 -20.21 -59.81 -5.54
CA SER A 738 -21.34 -60.47 -4.84
C SER A 738 -21.32 -60.20 -3.31
N ALA A 739 -22.53 -60.09 -2.71
CA ALA A 739 -23.05 -60.78 -1.52
C ALA A 739 -22.21 -60.96 -0.22
N LEU A 740 -22.75 -60.99 1.03
CA LEU A 740 -24.07 -60.79 1.68
C LEU A 740 -23.78 -60.78 3.23
N SER A 741 -24.62 -60.42 4.21
CA SER A 741 -26.03 -59.97 4.34
C SER A 741 -26.19 -59.13 5.64
N ALA A 742 -27.38 -58.57 5.90
CA ALA A 742 -27.80 -58.08 7.23
C ALA A 742 -28.48 -59.18 8.08
N PRO A 743 -28.75 -58.95 9.39
CA PRO A 743 -30.11 -58.50 9.75
C PRO A 743 -30.20 -57.54 10.97
N SER A 744 -31.43 -57.11 11.30
CA SER A 744 -31.84 -56.31 12.47
C SER A 744 -32.92 -57.09 13.28
N PRO A 745 -33.65 -56.51 14.26
CA PRO A 745 -33.21 -55.90 15.54
C PRO A 745 -33.97 -56.46 16.78
N THR A 746 -33.43 -56.40 18.01
CA THR A 746 -34.26 -56.61 19.23
C THR A 746 -33.76 -56.00 20.56
N LYS A 747 -34.68 -55.29 21.24
CA LYS A 747 -34.94 -55.18 22.71
C LYS A 747 -33.89 -54.66 23.72
N LEU A 748 -34.44 -53.93 24.69
CA LEU A 748 -33.88 -53.55 26.01
C LEU A 748 -33.61 -54.79 26.90
N PRO A 749 -32.76 -54.65 27.94
CA PRO A 749 -33.27 -54.27 29.26
C PRO A 749 -32.53 -53.07 29.89
N GLY A 750 -33.12 -52.46 30.92
CA GLY A 750 -32.48 -51.43 31.76
C GLY A 750 -32.35 -51.89 33.22
N LEU A 751 -31.60 -51.13 34.03
CA LEU A 751 -31.54 -51.25 35.48
C LEU A 751 -31.19 -49.89 36.10
N ASN A 752 -31.83 -49.55 37.23
CA ASN A 752 -31.54 -48.36 38.01
C ASN A 752 -30.37 -48.60 38.98
N LEU A 753 -29.72 -47.53 39.46
CA LEU A 753 -29.64 -47.23 40.90
C LEU A 753 -29.10 -45.81 41.19
N THR A 754 -29.65 -45.24 42.26
CA THR A 754 -29.28 -44.05 43.07
C THR A 754 -27.79 -43.68 43.14
N GLY A 755 -27.36 -42.43 43.34
CA GLY A 755 -28.12 -41.19 43.64
C GLY A 755 -27.74 -40.59 45.03
N ILE A 756 -27.42 -39.28 45.07
CA ILE A 756 -27.28 -38.44 46.28
C ILE A 756 -27.93 -37.08 45.97
N GLN A 757 -28.51 -36.44 47.00
CA GLN A 757 -29.33 -35.22 46.93
C GLN A 757 -29.10 -34.39 48.21
N GLU A 758 -29.04 -33.05 48.05
CA GLU A 758 -29.36 -32.00 49.04
C GLU A 758 -29.69 -30.74 48.18
N ASP A 759 -30.88 -30.11 48.17
CA ASP A 759 -31.71 -29.46 49.22
C ASP A 759 -31.16 -28.07 49.63
N VAL A 760 -31.88 -26.94 49.76
CA VAL A 760 -33.31 -26.49 49.60
C VAL A 760 -33.32 -24.95 49.31
N SER A 761 -34.40 -24.19 48.98
CA SER A 761 -35.85 -24.41 48.78
C SER A 761 -36.51 -23.27 47.96
N GLU A 762 -37.52 -23.62 47.16
CA GLU A 762 -38.87 -23.00 47.00
C GLU A 762 -39.19 -21.54 47.42
N GLN A 763 -39.96 -20.82 46.57
CA GLN A 763 -41.40 -20.62 46.83
C GLN A 763 -42.24 -20.27 45.57
N THR A 764 -43.54 -20.57 45.64
CA THR A 764 -44.55 -20.58 44.56
C THR A 764 -45.15 -19.18 44.27
N THR A 765 -45.85 -18.90 43.16
CA THR A 765 -47.20 -19.44 42.84
C THR A 765 -47.62 -19.18 41.38
N LEU A 766 -48.38 -20.10 40.78
CA LEU A 766 -48.97 -20.01 39.43
C LEU A 766 -50.44 -19.55 39.46
N GLN A 767 -50.94 -19.00 38.35
CA GLN A 767 -52.32 -19.24 37.90
C GLN A 767 -52.44 -19.28 36.38
N GLN A 768 -53.50 -19.95 35.89
CA GLN A 768 -53.68 -20.46 34.51
C GLN A 768 -55.01 -19.90 33.92
N PRO A 769 -55.28 -19.98 32.60
CA PRO A 769 -55.90 -21.21 32.06
C PRO A 769 -55.57 -21.55 30.57
N THR A 770 -56.15 -22.67 30.10
CA THR A 770 -56.15 -23.24 28.73
C THR A 770 -57.62 -23.42 28.25
N PRO A 771 -58.01 -24.12 27.14
CA PRO A 771 -57.29 -24.68 25.97
C PRO A 771 -57.96 -24.41 24.57
N VAL A 772 -57.34 -24.98 23.52
CA VAL A 772 -57.73 -25.16 22.06
C VAL A 772 -58.96 -26.12 21.85
N PRO A 773 -59.53 -26.47 20.63
CA PRO A 773 -58.89 -26.79 19.32
C PRO A 773 -59.74 -26.46 17.99
N PRO A 774 -59.82 -27.23 16.85
CA PRO A 774 -59.37 -26.71 15.52
C PRO A 774 -60.19 -27.09 14.21
N ALA A 775 -59.74 -26.63 13.01
CA ALA A 775 -59.84 -27.26 11.65
C ALA A 775 -59.23 -26.32 10.58
N VAL A 776 -58.25 -26.66 9.70
CA VAL A 776 -58.17 -27.62 8.55
C VAL A 776 -59.00 -27.22 7.32
N GLY A 777 -58.37 -27.00 6.13
CA GLY A 777 -59.09 -26.96 4.83
C GLY A 777 -58.48 -26.16 3.66
N SER A 778 -57.54 -26.79 2.93
CA SER A 778 -56.92 -26.40 1.63
C SER A 778 -57.71 -25.67 0.51
N ALA A 779 -56.93 -25.01 -0.38
CA ALA A 779 -57.07 -24.91 -1.86
C ALA A 779 -57.36 -23.53 -2.51
N THR A 780 -56.66 -23.24 -3.61
CA THR A 780 -56.95 -22.17 -4.60
C THR A 780 -57.32 -22.82 -5.95
N PRO A 781 -58.07 -22.13 -6.86
CA PRO A 781 -57.37 -21.45 -7.96
C PRO A 781 -58.06 -20.21 -8.60
N ARG A 782 -57.21 -19.26 -9.04
CA ARG A 782 -57.31 -18.37 -10.23
C ARG A 782 -58.66 -18.07 -10.94
N ARG A 783 -58.93 -16.74 -10.99
CA ARG A 783 -59.08 -15.87 -12.21
C ARG A 783 -60.50 -15.52 -12.75
N SER A 784 -60.64 -14.23 -13.12
CA SER A 784 -61.65 -13.58 -13.98
C SER A 784 -63.08 -13.37 -13.42
N SER A 785 -63.86 -12.36 -13.85
CA SER A 785 -63.54 -11.00 -14.35
C SER A 785 -64.81 -10.14 -14.53
N ARG A 786 -64.66 -8.80 -14.39
CA ARG A 786 -65.50 -7.72 -14.97
C ARG A 786 -66.89 -7.40 -14.34
N LEU A 787 -67.14 -6.09 -14.34
CA LEU A 787 -68.40 -5.34 -14.52
C LEU A 787 -69.34 -5.01 -13.33
N SER A 788 -69.56 -3.68 -13.23
CA SER A 788 -70.81 -2.97 -12.88
C SER A 788 -71.09 -2.53 -11.43
N GLN A 789 -71.37 -1.23 -11.35
CA GLN A 789 -71.95 -0.39 -10.28
C GLN A 789 -73.42 -0.76 -9.96
N PRO A 790 -74.08 -0.26 -8.88
CA PRO A 790 -74.18 1.17 -8.50
C PRO A 790 -74.06 1.52 -6.99
N GLU A 791 -74.33 2.81 -6.68
CA GLU A 791 -74.29 3.47 -5.36
C GLU A 791 -75.48 3.09 -4.43
N PRO A 792 -75.58 3.68 -3.22
CA PRO A 792 -76.40 4.91 -3.10
C PRO A 792 -75.94 6.02 -2.10
N GLU A 793 -76.23 7.27 -2.48
CA GLU A 793 -76.89 8.34 -1.68
C GLU A 793 -76.19 9.09 -0.50
N THR A 794 -75.68 10.31 -0.82
CA THR A 794 -76.07 11.66 -0.25
C THR A 794 -75.94 11.99 1.26
N PRO A 795 -76.06 13.27 1.73
CA PRO A 795 -76.51 14.53 1.08
C PRO A 795 -75.49 15.70 1.08
N ALA A 796 -75.95 16.94 0.84
CA ALA A 796 -75.14 18.06 0.35
C ALA A 796 -75.57 19.46 0.88
N SER A 797 -74.67 20.43 0.76
CA SER A 797 -74.85 21.90 0.78
C SER A 797 -73.56 22.50 0.16
N GLU A 798 -73.50 23.19 -0.98
CA GLU A 798 -74.11 24.48 -1.38
C GLU A 798 -73.64 25.64 -0.47
N VAL A 799 -73.11 26.79 -0.93
CA VAL A 799 -73.63 27.84 -1.86
C VAL A 799 -72.44 28.78 -2.26
N VAL A 800 -72.28 29.52 -3.39
CA VAL A 800 -72.84 29.64 -4.79
C VAL A 800 -71.91 30.60 -5.60
N GLU A 801 -71.61 30.29 -6.89
CA GLU A 801 -71.20 31.16 -8.05
C GLU A 801 -70.01 32.19 -7.90
N ASP A 802 -69.41 32.80 -8.96
CA ASP A 802 -69.76 32.95 -10.40
C ASP A 802 -68.49 32.98 -11.32
N GLY A 803 -68.65 32.93 -12.65
CA GLY A 803 -67.62 33.07 -13.69
C GLY A 803 -67.59 34.45 -14.39
N PRO A 804 -67.38 34.57 -15.73
CA PRO A 804 -67.01 33.52 -16.70
C PRO A 804 -65.97 33.94 -17.81
N ARG A 805 -65.51 32.94 -18.60
CA ARG A 805 -65.17 33.02 -20.06
C ARG A 805 -63.95 33.85 -20.53
N SER A 806 -63.36 33.63 -21.72
CA SER A 806 -63.59 32.63 -22.81
C SER A 806 -62.31 32.41 -23.67
N SER A 807 -62.42 31.52 -24.67
CA SER A 807 -61.83 31.60 -26.03
C SER A 807 -60.31 31.45 -26.25
N ASP A 808 -59.79 30.74 -27.27
CA ASP A 808 -60.36 29.84 -28.32
C ASP A 808 -59.20 28.88 -28.77
N GLU A 809 -59.41 27.56 -28.89
CA GLU A 809 -59.69 26.75 -30.12
C GLU A 809 -58.48 26.27 -30.96
N GLU A 810 -58.53 24.95 -31.29
CA GLU A 810 -58.02 24.25 -32.49
C GLU A 810 -56.49 24.12 -32.75
N GLN A 811 -56.00 23.15 -33.56
CA GLN A 811 -56.69 22.25 -34.51
C GLN A 811 -56.13 20.80 -34.53
N ASP A 812 -56.88 19.85 -35.12
CA ASP A 812 -56.52 18.42 -35.33
C ASP A 812 -55.53 18.25 -36.52
N ASP A 813 -54.82 17.11 -36.61
CA ASP A 813 -54.89 16.25 -37.81
C ASP A 813 -54.10 14.92 -37.73
N ARG A 814 -54.48 13.98 -38.61
CA ARG A 814 -53.87 12.64 -38.80
C ARG A 814 -53.20 12.60 -40.20
N GLU A 815 -52.54 11.57 -40.75
CA GLU A 815 -52.43 10.13 -40.49
C GLU A 815 -51.27 9.53 -41.36
N LYS A 816 -50.90 8.25 -41.16
CA LYS A 816 -50.21 7.33 -42.14
C LYS A 816 -48.81 7.67 -42.73
N GLY A 817 -47.87 6.70 -42.64
CA GLY A 817 -46.67 6.64 -43.50
C GLY A 817 -45.60 5.61 -43.08
N LEU A 818 -45.28 4.61 -43.92
CA LEU A 818 -44.42 3.46 -43.55
C LEU A 818 -42.94 3.57 -43.98
N SER A 819 -42.05 3.22 -43.05
CA SER A 819 -40.80 2.44 -43.23
C SER A 819 -39.70 2.92 -44.21
N ARG A 820 -38.55 3.36 -43.65
CA ARG A 820 -37.29 2.57 -43.67
C ARG A 820 -36.12 3.23 -42.90
N SER A 821 -35.16 2.40 -42.50
CA SER A 821 -33.96 2.77 -41.73
C SER A 821 -33.11 3.88 -42.37
N ARG A 822 -32.70 4.87 -41.55
CA ARG A 822 -31.46 5.64 -41.71
C ARG A 822 -30.79 5.85 -40.36
N GLN A 823 -29.47 5.81 -40.35
CA GLN A 823 -28.64 6.07 -39.18
C GLN A 823 -28.76 7.56 -38.78
N PHE A 824 -29.07 7.85 -37.52
CA PHE A 824 -28.82 9.16 -36.96
C PHE A 824 -27.48 9.16 -36.22
N ARG A 825 -26.56 10.02 -36.69
CA ARG A 825 -25.36 10.38 -35.92
C ARG A 825 -25.78 11.27 -34.76
N CYS A 826 -25.16 11.10 -33.60
CA CYS A 826 -25.27 12.09 -32.52
C CYS A 826 -24.73 13.44 -33.04
N PRO A 827 -25.51 14.55 -32.99
CA PRO A 827 -24.98 15.87 -33.28
C PRO A 827 -23.97 16.25 -32.19
N PHE A 828 -22.77 16.68 -32.58
CA PHE A 828 -21.87 17.37 -31.66
C PHE A 828 -22.47 18.75 -31.32
N LEU A 829 -23.29 18.81 -30.28
CA LEU A 829 -23.79 20.06 -29.73
C LEU A 829 -22.62 20.85 -29.13
N ASP A 830 -22.62 22.16 -29.39
CA ASP A 830 -21.51 23.05 -29.06
C ASP A 830 -21.25 23.10 -27.54
N ARG A 831 -19.97 23.13 -27.15
CA ARG A 831 -19.50 23.18 -25.75
C ARG A 831 -20.14 24.32 -24.95
N ARG A 832 -20.60 25.37 -25.63
CA ARG A 832 -21.34 26.51 -25.04
C ARG A 832 -22.62 26.13 -24.28
N GLN A 833 -23.24 24.98 -24.55
CA GLN A 833 -24.44 24.56 -23.81
C GLN A 833 -24.13 24.23 -22.34
N TRP A 834 -22.99 23.58 -22.07
CA TRP A 834 -22.58 23.12 -20.73
C TRP A 834 -22.18 24.25 -19.77
N TYR A 835 -22.04 25.49 -20.27
CA TYR A 835 -21.72 26.68 -19.47
C TYR A 835 -22.92 27.62 -19.25
N ARG A 836 -24.13 27.24 -19.69
CA ARG A 836 -25.36 27.94 -19.32
C ARG A 836 -25.93 27.32 -18.05
N ARG A 837 -26.16 28.14 -17.03
CA ARG A 837 -26.96 27.75 -15.85
C ARG A 837 -28.37 27.36 -16.29
N ASP A 838 -28.95 26.39 -15.61
CA ASP A 838 -30.33 25.96 -15.84
C ASP A 838 -31.28 27.16 -15.60
N PRO A 839 -32.19 27.50 -16.53
CA PRO A 839 -33.19 28.55 -16.35
C PRO A 839 -34.09 28.38 -15.11
N LYS A 840 -34.23 27.17 -14.57
CA LYS A 840 -34.89 26.90 -13.28
C LYS A 840 -34.03 27.37 -12.11
N ILE A 841 -32.77 26.95 -12.05
CA ILE A 841 -31.81 27.37 -11.00
C ILE A 841 -31.61 28.89 -11.02
N GLU A 842 -31.58 29.51 -12.21
CA GLU A 842 -31.47 30.97 -12.37
C GLU A 842 -32.71 31.72 -11.84
N ARG A 843 -33.90 31.09 -11.79
CA ARG A 843 -35.10 31.64 -11.11
C ARG A 843 -35.04 31.41 -9.60
N GLU A 844 -34.69 30.20 -9.18
CA GLU A 844 -34.59 29.81 -7.76
C GLU A 844 -33.56 30.67 -7.03
N TRP A 845 -32.40 30.93 -7.66
CA TRP A 845 -31.38 31.84 -7.16
C TRP A 845 -31.91 33.28 -7.02
N LYS A 846 -32.70 33.78 -7.97
CA LYS A 846 -33.31 35.12 -7.90
C LYS A 846 -34.37 35.22 -6.81
N MET A 847 -35.13 34.17 -6.56
CA MET A 847 -36.07 34.10 -5.45
C MET A 847 -35.35 34.05 -4.10
N ALA A 848 -34.28 33.25 -3.99
CA ALA A 848 -33.45 33.18 -2.78
C ALA A 848 -32.75 34.51 -2.46
N GLU A 849 -32.17 35.19 -3.46
CA GLU A 849 -31.50 36.48 -3.26
C GLU A 849 -32.51 37.60 -2.94
N ALA A 850 -33.71 37.59 -3.54
CA ALA A 850 -34.79 38.52 -3.18
C ALA A 850 -35.33 38.26 -1.75
N PHE A 851 -35.43 37.01 -1.32
CA PHE A 851 -35.80 36.65 0.06
C PHE A 851 -34.72 37.09 1.06
N LYS A 852 -33.44 36.83 0.75
CA LYS A 852 -32.29 37.30 1.51
C LYS A 852 -32.27 38.82 1.64
N GLN A 853 -32.53 39.57 0.57
CA GLN A 853 -32.59 41.04 0.63
C GLN A 853 -33.72 41.48 1.57
N ARG A 854 -34.94 40.96 1.43
CA ARG A 854 -36.06 41.24 2.36
C ARG A 854 -35.70 40.93 3.82
N MET A 855 -34.96 39.84 4.08
CA MET A 855 -34.50 39.50 5.42
C MET A 855 -33.44 40.45 5.96
N VAL A 856 -32.54 40.96 5.11
CA VAL A 856 -31.55 41.99 5.46
C VAL A 856 -32.23 43.34 5.69
N ASP A 857 -33.22 43.71 4.89
CA ASP A 857 -34.00 44.94 5.07
C ASP A 857 -34.83 44.91 6.37
N ALA A 858 -35.42 43.75 6.69
CA ALA A 858 -36.29 43.58 7.86
C ALA A 858 -35.56 43.31 9.20
N ARG A 859 -34.32 42.77 9.18
CA ARG A 859 -33.57 42.39 10.39
C ARG A 859 -32.17 42.99 10.49
N GLY A 860 -31.76 43.80 9.51
CA GLY A 860 -30.38 44.24 9.33
C GLY A 860 -29.49 43.12 8.77
N HIS A 861 -28.29 43.49 8.30
CA HIS A 861 -27.34 42.53 7.78
C HIS A 861 -26.80 41.65 8.93
N PRO A 862 -26.98 40.31 8.90
CA PRO A 862 -26.39 39.44 9.91
C PRO A 862 -24.86 39.59 9.91
N PHE A 863 -24.25 39.51 11.09
CA PHE A 863 -22.80 39.73 11.29
C PHE A 863 -22.30 41.17 11.01
N ALA A 864 -23.17 42.17 10.81
CA ALA A 864 -22.74 43.58 10.73
C ALA A 864 -21.91 44.02 11.97
N ARG A 865 -22.26 43.48 13.15
CA ARG A 865 -21.55 43.70 14.43
C ARG A 865 -20.17 43.02 14.53
N LEU A 866 -19.79 42.18 13.57
CA LEU A 866 -18.50 41.48 13.52
C LEU A 866 -17.54 42.06 12.48
N ARG A 867 -17.93 43.13 11.77
CA ARG A 867 -17.00 43.86 10.89
C ARG A 867 -16.03 44.67 11.76
N PRO A 868 -14.70 44.51 11.63
CA PRO A 868 -13.75 45.36 12.33
C PRO A 868 -13.99 46.85 12.01
N ALA A 869 -13.84 47.71 13.01
CA ALA A 869 -13.94 49.15 12.80
C ALA A 869 -12.82 49.60 11.85
N GLN A 870 -13.20 50.13 10.69
CA GLN A 870 -12.26 50.81 9.79
C GLN A 870 -11.88 52.14 10.45
N PHE A 871 -10.62 52.23 10.87
CA PHE A 871 -10.02 53.52 11.22
C PHE A 871 -9.86 54.37 9.94
N PRO A 872 -9.98 55.71 10.05
CA PRO A 872 -9.85 56.63 8.92
C PRO A 872 -8.40 56.79 8.43
#